data_AF-A0A6A8GGN4-F1
#
_entry.id   AF-A0A6A8GGN4-F1
#
_cell.length_a   1.000
_cell.length_b   1.000
_cell.length_c   1.000
_cell.angle_alpha   90.00
_cell.angle_beta   90.00
_cell.angle_gamma   90.00
#
_symmetry.space_group_name_H-M   'P 1'
#
loop_
_entity.id
_entity.type
_entity.pdbx_description
1 polymer ?
#
loop_
_entity_poly.entity_id
_entity_poly.type
_entity_poly.pdbx_seq_one_letter_code
_entity_poly.pdbx_strand_id
1 'polypeptide(L)'
;MNVPDRIFAVGGAGKQLAFELLETQWVLEAILKPRGTPLETKVTIIDSAEGEATGGDQGGDWERVDDIKRRIRRIQERYRDQDDRHRPGRIDVDYKLLTENVRLNRQLDMVGDAEVERITAGNGMERDDWWLRPSHINENLDFAKGVIRKRGLSKALYYKAYAEDDIEAVVDLPEKGEVAMLVGLGGGTGAGLLLDLVEHLKREQSTAEVTLFGVLPNNAEGEKENANAFAMLSELEYLSLSGADLFEDQILFSIEPTSYGGKADQMSPSVDYLKEFDEAFVYSLLLYYNRQYYLEESFTSSPYAPFTVAVPHLVRYNTEAIEEFRATVGDYLDQKSESMSAEKRLYDEVSSFLDTHYPESSGELSDEDEVDLERRIAQLETLISLELFEDLDYEVTSVFRTEVLDSARAELNADEREEGHALDTMIDIMVGSVEAGALENADSSSEEVLVADVLREDVVLLGRRKQILKRLKGVSDPKVRDALEYLVGLREGNAGAKSTQLSGEHQRAQTARKQAESELHETREELDELRTEQSEQVARKTDEWVAAVKEQFEQLDALESRPLRRDIETLRSSLQDFRRRVERARSPDEVEAIDLTEINEALADVEDDLQAADVYLDASDVADSVEMAKKARIAHYGMYADQGVSKYLPWESQRAKQRKSDEKQFSAQRAQLRNKSLPVFEVTDDGGEFTCTVRFDGQQLLDQVEERRETLRSEILSTFDETVPSPRPSERDHLTDHVENGSSLEEIRAVVEEALERELADTGKLESRVEGMEATVDERRAIEELYADAQNAVTELNTHTESFTRNLDAYQRGIKSLDETNPQQTAVEEEYTFRKHIQPHNIFLATGNSGLAESDVLDNRKEKQQLAGHVDELADKARSTQYCGLRKRKLIADQRRYDGIDVHVGLASEASLHGIVDLQSPFQNAFELDNSQYGQWECDFGGAWEIGMTSFITGVFLDNLRLMVGPEGYAEKYYEYESKLGGDILIHHAYGLEDGNFVRRKAMFNVEYTDDVRTFLQSDPEVTATLLDSFERVLITDPSAADEQFDGDIEVQTTTLTDGDSTTANATGVPDEIVSLEDDGDD
;
A
#
# COMPACT_ATOMS: atom_id res chain seq x y z
N MET A 1 -34.78 -9.22 32.21
CA MET A 1 -33.70 -9.90 32.96
C MET A 1 -33.77 -9.60 34.45
N ASN A 2 -34.05 -10.64 35.24
CA ASN A 2 -33.87 -10.82 36.67
C ASN A 2 -32.66 -11.71 36.94
N VAL A 3 -32.10 -11.63 38.14
CA VAL A 3 -30.98 -12.46 38.62
C VAL A 3 -31.24 -12.79 40.09
N PRO A 4 -30.73 -13.92 40.60
CA PRO A 4 -30.87 -14.24 42.03
C PRO A 4 -30.15 -13.19 42.89
N ASP A 5 -30.71 -12.91 44.07
CA ASP A 5 -30.14 -11.95 45.01
C ASP A 5 -28.79 -12.43 45.56
N ARG A 6 -28.66 -13.75 45.74
CA ARG A 6 -27.43 -14.42 46.19
C ARG A 6 -27.09 -15.62 45.32
N ILE A 7 -25.81 -15.77 45.02
CA ILE A 7 -25.25 -16.97 44.39
C ILE A 7 -24.16 -17.51 45.29
N PHE A 8 -24.33 -18.73 45.80
CA PHE A 8 -23.28 -19.45 46.52
C PHE A 8 -22.68 -20.51 45.61
N ALA A 9 -21.41 -20.33 45.26
CA ALA A 9 -20.66 -21.26 44.43
C ALA A 9 -19.70 -22.07 45.31
N VAL A 10 -19.96 -23.36 45.46
CA VAL A 10 -19.27 -24.19 46.46
C VAL A 10 -18.41 -25.26 45.81
N GLY A 11 -17.11 -25.24 46.13
CA GLY A 11 -16.10 -26.14 45.60
C GLY A 11 -15.76 -25.90 44.12
N GLY A 12 -14.91 -26.77 43.55
CA GLY A 12 -14.32 -26.55 42.23
C GLY A 12 -15.30 -26.33 41.07
N ALA A 13 -16.32 -27.18 40.91
CA ALA A 13 -17.29 -27.04 39.82
C ALA A 13 -18.18 -25.79 39.98
N GLY A 14 -18.71 -25.55 41.18
CA GLY A 14 -19.50 -24.35 41.47
C GLY A 14 -18.69 -23.07 41.25
N LYS A 15 -17.43 -23.07 41.69
CA LYS A 15 -16.48 -21.97 41.46
C LYS A 15 -16.30 -21.66 39.98
N GLN A 16 -16.08 -22.67 39.12
CA GLN A 16 -15.91 -22.43 37.68
C GLN A 16 -17.18 -21.85 37.04
N LEU A 17 -18.37 -22.37 37.38
CA LEU A 17 -19.64 -21.82 36.88
C LEU A 17 -19.86 -20.36 37.31
N ALA A 18 -19.51 -20.01 38.55
CA ALA A 18 -19.59 -18.63 39.01
C ALA A 18 -18.57 -17.72 38.31
N PHE A 19 -17.37 -18.23 38.02
CA PHE A 19 -16.41 -17.47 37.24
C PHE A 19 -16.88 -17.25 35.82
N GLU A 20 -17.41 -18.27 35.14
CA GLU A 20 -17.95 -18.13 33.78
C GLU A 20 -19.07 -17.08 33.74
N LEU A 21 -20.01 -17.11 34.70
CA LEU A 21 -21.05 -16.09 34.86
C LEU A 21 -20.47 -14.68 35.05
N LEU A 22 -19.45 -14.53 35.88
CA LEU A 22 -18.82 -13.24 36.21
C LEU A 22 -17.82 -12.75 35.16
N GLU A 23 -17.37 -13.62 34.26
CA GLU A 23 -16.46 -13.30 33.15
C GLU A 23 -17.19 -13.08 31.84
N THR A 24 -18.44 -13.55 31.74
CA THR A 24 -19.31 -13.27 30.62
C THR A 24 -19.66 -11.78 30.55
N GLN A 25 -19.22 -11.09 29.49
CA GLN A 25 -19.34 -9.64 29.38
C GLN A 25 -20.78 -9.13 29.42
N TRP A 26 -21.62 -9.72 28.57
CA TRP A 26 -23.00 -9.26 28.39
C TRP A 26 -23.82 -9.43 29.68
N VAL A 27 -23.51 -10.45 30.50
CA VAL A 27 -24.15 -10.64 31.82
C VAL A 27 -23.80 -9.49 32.76
N LEU A 28 -22.50 -9.16 32.90
CA LEU A 28 -22.07 -8.02 33.72
C LEU A 28 -22.74 -6.73 33.26
N GLU A 29 -22.76 -6.49 31.95
CA GLU A 29 -23.39 -5.30 31.38
C GLU A 29 -24.90 -5.27 31.63
N ALA A 30 -25.60 -6.40 31.47
CA ALA A 30 -27.04 -6.48 31.66
C ALA A 30 -27.48 -6.27 33.12
N ILE A 31 -26.68 -6.74 34.11
CA ILE A 31 -26.92 -6.49 35.54
C ILE A 31 -26.59 -5.05 35.91
N LEU A 32 -25.46 -4.51 35.43
CA LEU A 32 -24.95 -3.20 35.83
C LEU A 32 -25.65 -2.03 35.09
N LYS A 33 -26.32 -2.29 33.96
CA LYS A 33 -27.04 -1.28 33.17
C LYS A 33 -28.02 -0.49 34.05
N PRO A 34 -27.95 0.87 34.06
CA PRO A 34 -28.84 1.69 34.88
C PRO A 34 -30.32 1.49 34.54
N ARG A 35 -31.17 1.33 35.57
CA ARG A 35 -32.62 1.10 35.45
C ARG A 35 -33.37 1.82 36.58
N GLY A 36 -34.70 1.96 36.45
CA GLY A 36 -35.54 2.57 37.48
C GLY A 36 -35.41 1.88 38.85
N THR A 37 -35.32 0.55 38.85
CA THR A 37 -34.90 -0.28 39.99
C THR A 37 -33.60 -0.97 39.60
N PRO A 38 -32.45 -0.62 40.19
CA PRO A 38 -31.18 -1.28 39.91
C PRO A 38 -31.21 -2.74 40.33
N LEU A 39 -30.59 -3.62 39.53
CA LEU A 39 -30.37 -5.00 39.90
C LEU A 39 -29.19 -5.08 40.88
N GLU A 40 -29.33 -5.91 41.91
CA GLU A 40 -28.26 -6.19 42.86
C GLU A 40 -28.12 -7.70 43.01
N THR A 41 -26.89 -8.20 42.96
CA THR A 41 -26.58 -9.60 43.24
C THR A 41 -25.27 -9.71 43.99
N LYS A 42 -25.14 -10.73 44.84
CA LYS A 42 -23.89 -11.06 45.52
C LYS A 42 -23.50 -12.49 45.21
N VAL A 43 -22.29 -12.67 44.70
CA VAL A 43 -21.69 -13.98 44.43
C VAL A 43 -20.67 -14.29 45.52
N THR A 44 -20.92 -15.35 46.28
CA THR A 44 -20.01 -15.85 47.31
C THR A 44 -19.44 -17.19 46.86
N ILE A 45 -18.13 -17.21 46.58
CA ILE A 45 -17.39 -18.41 46.21
C ILE A 45 -16.77 -19.00 47.47
N ILE A 46 -17.06 -20.26 47.76
CA ILE A 46 -16.53 -20.99 48.92
C ILE A 46 -15.71 -22.18 48.43
N ASP A 47 -14.43 -22.23 48.77
CA ASP A 47 -13.55 -23.33 48.40
C ASP A 47 -12.66 -23.79 49.55
N SER A 48 -12.00 -24.94 49.40
CA SER A 48 -11.02 -25.49 50.35
C SER A 48 -9.62 -25.67 49.75
N ALA A 49 -9.42 -25.36 48.46
CA ALA A 49 -8.16 -25.58 47.76
C ALA A 49 -7.19 -24.38 47.82
N GLU A 50 -6.22 -24.42 48.73
CA GLU A 50 -5.24 -23.34 48.91
C GLU A 50 -4.33 -23.12 47.69
N GLY A 51 -3.91 -24.21 47.04
CA GLY A 51 -3.03 -24.15 45.88
C GLY A 51 -3.67 -23.50 44.65
N GLU A 52 -4.98 -23.64 44.47
CA GLU A 52 -5.73 -22.98 43.39
C GLU A 52 -6.00 -21.50 43.73
N ALA A 53 -6.30 -21.22 45.00
CA ALA A 53 -6.53 -19.86 45.45
C ALA A 53 -5.31 -18.94 45.23
N THR A 54 -4.11 -19.47 45.46
CA THR A 54 -2.83 -18.71 45.44
C THR A 54 -1.96 -18.95 44.20
N GLY A 55 -2.35 -19.87 43.30
CA GLY A 55 -1.44 -20.58 42.40
C GLY A 55 -0.69 -19.78 41.32
N GLY A 56 0.64 -20.00 41.24
CA GLY A 56 1.47 -20.12 40.03
C GLY A 56 1.77 -18.90 39.12
N ASP A 57 2.68 -19.08 38.13
CA ASP A 57 3.13 -18.07 37.15
C ASP A 57 2.02 -17.49 36.23
N GLN A 58 0.76 -17.96 36.35
CA GLN A 58 -0.40 -17.53 35.56
C GLN A 58 -1.53 -16.87 36.38
N GLY A 59 -1.35 -16.71 37.70
CA GLY A 59 -2.33 -16.09 38.59
C GLY A 59 -3.36 -17.05 39.20
N GLY A 60 -3.65 -16.89 40.50
CA GLY A 60 -4.58 -17.75 41.27
C GLY A 60 -6.01 -17.20 41.32
N ASP A 61 -6.94 -17.95 41.93
CA ASP A 61 -8.36 -17.55 42.02
C ASP A 61 -8.56 -16.14 42.63
N TRP A 62 -7.70 -15.74 43.59
CA TRP A 62 -7.73 -14.38 44.16
C TRP A 62 -7.46 -13.28 43.13
N GLU A 63 -6.54 -13.50 42.20
CA GLU A 63 -6.22 -12.55 41.13
C GLU A 63 -7.38 -12.46 40.14
N ARG A 64 -7.97 -13.61 39.79
CA ARG A 64 -9.15 -13.71 38.93
C ARG A 64 -10.34 -12.94 39.52
N VAL A 65 -10.60 -13.08 40.83
CA VAL A 65 -11.62 -12.30 41.56
C VAL A 65 -11.32 -10.79 41.54
N ASP A 66 -10.06 -10.39 41.72
CA ASP A 66 -9.67 -8.98 41.69
C ASP A 66 -9.83 -8.37 40.28
N ASP A 67 -9.54 -9.14 39.23
CA ASP A 67 -9.80 -8.77 37.83
C ASP A 67 -11.28 -8.60 37.53
N ILE A 68 -12.12 -9.53 38.00
CA ILE A 68 -13.57 -9.43 37.91
C ILE A 68 -14.05 -8.16 38.63
N LYS A 69 -13.60 -7.91 39.86
CA LYS A 69 -13.94 -6.68 40.62
C LYS A 69 -13.51 -5.42 39.90
N ARG A 70 -12.31 -5.39 39.31
CA ARG A 70 -11.83 -4.28 38.48
C ARG A 70 -12.72 -4.06 37.27
N ARG A 71 -13.13 -5.12 36.57
CA ARG A 71 -14.00 -5.07 35.40
C ARG A 71 -15.39 -4.53 35.76
N ILE A 72 -16.00 -5.03 36.84
CA ILE A 72 -17.28 -4.53 37.38
C ILE A 72 -17.19 -3.02 37.65
N ARG A 73 -16.13 -2.56 38.34
CA ARG A 73 -15.94 -1.12 38.63
C ARG A 73 -15.82 -0.29 37.35
N ARG A 74 -15.03 -0.74 36.36
CA ARG A 74 -14.89 -0.06 35.07
C ARG A 74 -16.24 0.08 34.34
N ILE A 75 -17.05 -0.98 34.32
CA ILE A 75 -18.39 -0.94 33.71
C ILE A 75 -19.32 0.00 34.48
N GLN A 76 -19.32 -0.03 35.82
CA GLN A 76 -20.11 0.87 36.65
C GLN A 76 -19.73 2.34 36.46
N GLU A 77 -18.43 2.67 36.41
CA GLU A 77 -17.93 4.02 36.16
C GLU A 77 -18.36 4.53 34.78
N ARG A 78 -18.17 3.71 33.73
CA ARG A 78 -18.65 4.02 32.38
C ARG A 78 -20.15 4.33 32.35
N TYR A 79 -20.98 3.54 33.04
CA TYR A 79 -22.43 3.79 33.07
C TYR A 79 -22.83 5.00 33.91
N ARG A 80 -22.12 5.32 35.00
CA ARG A 80 -22.34 6.56 35.75
C ARG A 80 -22.07 7.80 34.90
N ASP A 81 -21.06 7.75 34.04
CA ASP A 81 -20.71 8.86 33.16
C ASP A 81 -21.71 9.02 31.99
N GLN A 82 -22.41 7.95 31.60
CA GLN A 82 -23.35 7.93 30.48
C GLN A 82 -24.81 8.23 30.86
N ASP A 83 -25.27 7.84 32.06
CA ASP A 83 -26.62 8.10 32.55
C ASP A 83 -26.64 8.68 33.98
N ASP A 84 -26.85 10.00 34.08
CA ASP A 84 -26.97 10.71 35.37
C ASP A 84 -28.32 10.48 36.08
N ARG A 85 -29.31 9.83 35.44
CA ARG A 85 -30.69 9.73 35.96
C ARG A 85 -30.93 8.50 36.81
N HIS A 86 -30.22 7.41 36.57
CA HIS A 86 -30.42 6.14 37.26
C HIS A 86 -29.10 5.62 37.83
N ARG A 87 -29.17 4.94 38.98
CA ARG A 87 -28.00 4.30 39.56
C ARG A 87 -27.69 3.01 38.78
N PRO A 88 -26.41 2.73 38.44
CA PRO A 88 -26.03 1.42 37.94
C PRO A 88 -26.34 0.32 38.94
N GLY A 89 -26.55 -0.89 38.44
CA GLY A 89 -26.68 -2.10 39.28
C GLY A 89 -25.42 -2.40 40.09
N ARG A 90 -25.50 -3.41 40.97
CA ARG A 90 -24.42 -3.82 41.86
C ARG A 90 -24.16 -5.33 41.76
N ILE A 91 -22.89 -5.68 41.62
CA ILE A 91 -22.40 -7.05 41.74
C ILE A 91 -21.32 -7.03 42.82
N ASP A 92 -21.58 -7.71 43.94
CA ASP A 92 -20.57 -7.95 44.97
C ASP A 92 -20.02 -9.36 44.81
N VAL A 93 -18.70 -9.52 44.87
CA VAL A 93 -18.04 -10.82 44.75
C VAL A 93 -17.20 -11.07 46.00
N ASP A 94 -17.49 -12.13 46.72
CA ASP A 94 -16.72 -12.58 47.87
C ASP A 94 -16.11 -13.94 47.58
N TYR A 95 -14.85 -14.14 47.97
CA TYR A 95 -14.16 -15.41 47.88
C TYR A 95 -13.72 -15.81 49.28
N LYS A 96 -14.12 -17.00 49.72
CA LYS A 96 -13.82 -17.53 51.04
C LYS A 96 -13.15 -18.89 50.92
N LEU A 97 -11.91 -18.93 51.38
CA LEU A 97 -11.16 -20.16 51.52
C LEU A 97 -11.35 -20.69 52.95
N LEU A 98 -11.97 -21.87 53.09
CA LEU A 98 -12.29 -22.47 54.39
C LEU A 98 -11.05 -22.83 55.22
N THR A 99 -9.91 -23.01 54.57
CA THR A 99 -8.65 -23.38 55.23
C THR A 99 -7.84 -22.16 55.69
N GLU A 100 -8.20 -20.94 55.28
CA GLU A 100 -7.39 -19.73 55.44
C GLU A 100 -7.06 -19.39 56.91
N ASN A 101 -8.07 -19.44 57.78
CA ASN A 101 -7.95 -19.07 59.20
C ASN A 101 -8.01 -20.28 60.14
N VAL A 102 -7.89 -21.49 59.60
CA VAL A 102 -8.08 -22.75 60.33
C VAL A 102 -6.77 -23.47 60.52
N ARG A 103 -6.53 -24.04 61.70
CA ARG A 103 -5.27 -24.79 61.94
C ARG A 103 -5.36 -26.19 61.32
N LEU A 104 -4.57 -26.46 60.27
CA LEU A 104 -4.58 -27.74 59.53
C LEU A 104 -3.17 -28.32 59.28
N ASN A 105 -2.22 -28.05 60.18
CA ASN A 105 -0.83 -28.44 59.97
C ASN A 105 -0.57 -29.93 60.25
N ARG A 106 -1.47 -30.61 60.96
CA ARG A 106 -1.36 -32.02 61.37
C ARG A 106 -2.74 -32.69 61.40
N GLN A 107 -2.79 -34.02 61.23
CA GLN A 107 -3.98 -34.87 61.41
C GLN A 107 -4.63 -34.61 62.77
N LEU A 108 -3.81 -34.47 63.82
CA LEU A 108 -4.28 -34.21 65.18
C LEU A 108 -5.10 -32.93 65.30
N ASP A 109 -4.99 -32.00 64.36
CA ASP A 109 -5.78 -30.78 64.38
C ASP A 109 -7.28 -31.06 64.07
N MET A 110 -7.60 -32.23 63.50
CA MET A 110 -8.98 -32.65 63.19
C MET A 110 -9.47 -33.84 64.03
N VAL A 111 -8.56 -34.67 64.56
CA VAL A 111 -8.90 -35.92 65.28
C VAL A 111 -8.33 -35.99 66.70
N GLY A 112 -7.59 -34.97 67.15
CA GLY A 112 -7.05 -34.92 68.51
C GLY A 112 -8.13 -34.65 69.55
N ASP A 113 -8.08 -35.33 70.69
CA ASP A 113 -9.12 -35.26 71.73
C ASP A 113 -9.55 -33.84 72.14
N ALA A 114 -8.58 -32.94 72.33
CA ALA A 114 -8.83 -31.55 72.74
C ALA A 114 -9.34 -30.67 71.58
N GLU A 115 -9.05 -31.06 70.34
CA GLU A 115 -9.54 -30.38 69.14
C GLU A 115 -10.98 -30.80 68.84
N VAL A 116 -11.25 -32.10 68.87
CA VAL A 116 -12.61 -32.65 68.70
C VAL A 116 -13.56 -32.04 69.73
N GLU A 117 -13.18 -32.01 71.02
CA GLU A 117 -14.00 -31.39 72.07
C GLU A 117 -14.31 -29.91 71.80
N ARG A 118 -13.36 -29.16 71.21
CA ARG A 118 -13.59 -27.75 70.84
C ARG A 118 -14.55 -27.63 69.66
N ILE A 119 -14.35 -28.43 68.62
CA ILE A 119 -15.15 -28.40 67.39
C ILE A 119 -16.59 -28.81 67.71
N THR A 120 -16.78 -29.93 68.41
CA THR A 120 -18.11 -30.44 68.74
C THR A 120 -18.86 -29.51 69.70
N ALA A 121 -18.18 -28.97 70.72
CA ALA A 121 -18.79 -27.99 71.62
C ALA A 121 -19.18 -26.67 70.92
N GLY A 122 -18.39 -26.23 69.94
CA GLY A 122 -18.69 -25.02 69.16
C GLY A 122 -19.93 -25.14 68.28
N ASN A 123 -20.27 -26.36 67.85
CA ASN A 123 -21.39 -26.64 66.94
C ASN A 123 -22.60 -27.30 67.62
N GLY A 124 -22.50 -27.62 68.92
CA GLY A 124 -23.57 -28.31 69.66
C GLY A 124 -23.70 -29.81 69.37
N MET A 125 -22.64 -30.45 68.89
CA MET A 125 -22.56 -31.88 68.55
C MET A 125 -22.13 -32.72 69.76
N GLU A 126 -22.65 -33.94 69.92
CA GLU A 126 -22.13 -34.86 70.93
C GLU A 126 -20.72 -35.33 70.52
N ARG A 127 -19.81 -35.46 71.49
CA ARG A 127 -18.41 -35.83 71.19
C ARG A 127 -18.31 -37.19 70.49
N ASP A 128 -19.14 -38.13 70.91
CA ASP A 128 -19.10 -39.51 70.42
C ASP A 128 -19.63 -39.63 68.97
N ASP A 129 -20.28 -38.59 68.46
CA ASP A 129 -20.78 -38.51 67.08
C ASP A 129 -19.70 -38.04 66.08
N TRP A 130 -18.51 -37.62 66.55
CA TRP A 130 -17.43 -37.22 65.66
C TRP A 130 -16.90 -38.40 64.83
N TRP A 131 -17.11 -38.34 63.51
CA TRP A 131 -16.93 -39.48 62.61
C TRP A 131 -15.52 -39.66 62.04
N LEU A 132 -14.67 -38.62 62.08
CA LEU A 132 -13.36 -38.67 61.42
C LEU A 132 -12.31 -39.45 62.21
N ARG A 133 -11.55 -40.29 61.49
CA ARG A 133 -10.43 -41.07 62.00
C ARG A 133 -9.11 -40.66 61.32
N PRO A 134 -7.95 -40.93 61.93
CA PRO A 134 -6.65 -40.64 61.30
C PRO A 134 -6.48 -41.24 59.90
N SER A 135 -7.06 -42.44 59.64
CA SER A 135 -7.03 -43.10 58.33
C SER A 135 -7.78 -42.33 57.24
N HIS A 136 -8.70 -41.43 57.61
CA HIS A 136 -9.51 -40.65 56.68
C HIS A 136 -8.79 -39.41 56.15
N ILE A 137 -7.62 -39.03 56.67
CA ILE A 137 -6.96 -37.74 56.37
C ILE A 137 -5.56 -37.97 55.79
N ASN A 138 -5.28 -37.46 54.59
CA ASN A 138 -3.94 -37.42 54.01
C ASN A 138 -3.38 -35.97 54.05
N GLU A 139 -2.62 -35.64 55.10
CA GLU A 139 -2.20 -34.27 55.48
C GLU A 139 -1.67 -33.42 54.32
N ASN A 140 -0.82 -33.97 53.44
CA ASN A 140 -0.16 -33.19 52.39
C ASN A 140 -0.97 -33.05 51.10
N LEU A 141 -1.99 -33.90 50.90
CA LEU A 141 -2.75 -33.97 49.65
C LEU A 141 -4.14 -33.35 49.81
N ASP A 142 -4.79 -33.62 50.95
CA ASP A 142 -6.21 -33.28 51.20
C ASP A 142 -6.43 -31.81 51.60
N PHE A 143 -5.38 -31.06 51.96
CA PHE A 143 -5.50 -29.62 52.29
C PHE A 143 -4.90 -28.72 51.21
N ALA A 144 -3.73 -29.08 50.64
CA ALA A 144 -3.05 -28.27 49.62
C ALA A 144 -3.80 -28.21 48.28
N LYS A 145 -4.49 -29.30 47.89
CA LYS A 145 -5.27 -29.40 46.63
C LYS A 145 -6.79 -29.32 46.86
N GLY A 146 -7.20 -28.92 48.06
CA GLY A 146 -8.56 -29.03 48.55
C GLY A 146 -8.91 -30.45 48.99
N VAL A 147 -10.02 -30.62 49.69
CA VAL A 147 -10.44 -31.92 50.22
C VAL A 147 -10.78 -32.87 49.08
N ILE A 148 -9.84 -33.76 48.73
CA ILE A 148 -9.96 -34.60 47.53
C ILE A 148 -11.05 -35.65 47.75
N ARG A 149 -12.23 -35.33 47.21
CA ARG A 149 -13.36 -36.24 46.96
C ARG A 149 -13.84 -37.02 48.18
N LYS A 150 -13.67 -36.45 49.38
CA LYS A 150 -14.18 -36.96 50.66
C LYS A 150 -15.15 -35.93 51.26
N ARG A 151 -16.46 -36.14 51.05
CA ARG A 151 -17.52 -35.24 51.51
C ARG A 151 -17.53 -35.07 53.04
N GLY A 152 -17.38 -36.16 53.78
CA GLY A 152 -17.35 -36.14 55.25
C GLY A 152 -16.14 -35.39 55.83
N LEU A 153 -15.01 -35.32 55.11
CA LEU A 153 -13.87 -34.50 55.53
C LEU A 153 -14.12 -33.01 55.27
N SER A 154 -14.78 -32.66 54.17
CA SER A 154 -15.18 -31.28 53.89
C SER A 154 -16.21 -30.77 54.89
N LYS A 155 -17.19 -31.61 55.24
CA LYS A 155 -18.14 -31.31 56.33
C LYS A 155 -17.38 -31.01 57.63
N ALA A 156 -16.49 -31.89 58.05
CA ALA A 156 -15.72 -31.67 59.29
C ALA A 156 -14.88 -30.39 59.25
N LEU A 157 -14.29 -30.06 58.10
CA LEU A 157 -13.57 -28.80 57.90
C LEU A 157 -14.48 -27.59 58.11
N TYR A 158 -15.74 -27.64 57.66
CA TYR A 158 -16.70 -26.57 57.89
C TYR A 158 -17.08 -26.42 59.37
N TYR A 159 -17.33 -27.52 60.07
CA TYR A 159 -17.58 -27.48 61.53
C TYR A 159 -16.38 -26.91 62.29
N LYS A 160 -15.17 -27.28 61.86
CA LYS A 160 -13.94 -26.72 62.43
C LYS A 160 -13.83 -25.22 62.15
N ALA A 161 -14.04 -24.83 60.90
CA ALA A 161 -13.95 -23.45 60.49
C ALA A 161 -15.03 -22.59 61.17
N TYR A 162 -16.22 -23.12 61.41
CA TYR A 162 -17.26 -22.47 62.22
C TYR A 162 -16.86 -22.28 63.68
N ALA A 163 -16.09 -23.21 64.25
CA ALA A 163 -15.60 -23.11 65.63
C ALA A 163 -14.38 -22.17 65.79
N GLU A 164 -13.59 -21.94 64.73
CA GLU A 164 -12.31 -21.21 64.80
C GLU A 164 -12.29 -19.88 64.02
N ASP A 165 -13.19 -19.67 63.06
CA ASP A 165 -13.25 -18.54 62.14
C ASP A 165 -14.67 -17.94 62.06
N ASP A 166 -14.78 -16.73 61.52
CA ASP A 166 -16.06 -16.01 61.37
C ASP A 166 -16.71 -16.35 60.01
N ILE A 167 -17.08 -17.62 59.82
CA ILE A 167 -17.84 -18.04 58.63
C ILE A 167 -19.22 -17.39 58.58
N GLU A 168 -19.83 -17.12 59.73
CA GLU A 168 -21.12 -16.43 59.86
C GLU A 168 -21.12 -15.09 59.10
N ALA A 169 -20.04 -14.30 59.20
CA ALA A 169 -19.94 -13.01 58.51
C ALA A 169 -19.95 -13.10 56.97
N VAL A 170 -19.65 -14.26 56.38
CA VAL A 170 -19.61 -14.46 54.93
C VAL A 170 -20.93 -15.03 54.39
N VAL A 171 -21.65 -15.76 55.24
CA VAL A 171 -22.92 -16.46 54.94
C VAL A 171 -24.10 -15.54 55.29
N ASP A 172 -24.15 -14.36 54.68
CA ASP A 172 -25.22 -13.36 54.93
C ASP A 172 -26.35 -13.46 53.88
N LEU A 173 -27.57 -13.79 54.32
CA LEU A 173 -28.76 -13.88 53.47
C LEU A 173 -29.54 -12.57 53.38
N PRO A 174 -30.24 -12.32 52.26
CA PRO A 174 -31.20 -11.23 52.18
C PRO A 174 -32.41 -11.53 53.09
N GLU A 175 -32.99 -10.50 53.70
CA GLU A 175 -34.19 -10.62 54.57
C GLU A 175 -35.39 -11.28 53.84
N LYS A 176 -35.41 -11.19 52.50
CA LYS A 176 -36.25 -11.91 51.53
C LYS A 176 -35.49 -11.97 50.20
N GLY A 177 -35.51 -13.09 49.50
CA GLY A 177 -34.88 -13.18 48.18
C GLY A 177 -34.63 -14.59 47.68
N GLU A 178 -34.27 -14.66 46.40
CA GLU A 178 -33.93 -15.88 45.66
C GLU A 178 -32.43 -16.20 45.82
N VAL A 179 -32.11 -17.45 46.16
CA VAL A 179 -30.74 -17.93 46.41
C VAL A 179 -30.41 -19.08 45.47
N ALA A 180 -29.35 -18.94 44.69
CA ALA A 180 -28.83 -20.00 43.83
C ALA A 180 -27.63 -20.70 44.48
N MET A 181 -27.68 -22.03 44.61
CA MET A 181 -26.57 -22.87 45.07
C MET A 181 -25.93 -23.59 43.88
N LEU A 182 -24.70 -23.23 43.50
CA LEU A 182 -23.96 -23.85 42.40
C LEU A 182 -22.98 -24.89 42.95
N VAL A 183 -23.21 -26.18 42.67
CA VAL A 183 -22.46 -27.29 43.30
C VAL A 183 -22.19 -28.43 42.34
N GLY A 184 -20.96 -28.97 42.35
CA GLY A 184 -20.66 -30.28 41.75
C GLY A 184 -20.96 -31.42 42.71
N LEU A 185 -21.91 -32.30 42.37
CA LEU A 185 -22.42 -33.34 43.26
C LEU A 185 -21.42 -34.50 43.48
N GLY A 186 -20.46 -34.68 42.56
CA GLY A 186 -19.32 -35.59 42.74
C GLY A 186 -18.13 -34.98 43.49
N GLY A 187 -18.20 -33.70 43.86
CA GLY A 187 -17.13 -32.96 44.55
C GLY A 187 -16.95 -33.38 46.01
N GLY A 188 -15.73 -33.18 46.56
CA GLY A 188 -15.50 -33.29 48.01
C GLY A 188 -16.06 -32.09 48.75
N THR A 189 -15.53 -30.89 48.44
CA THR A 189 -15.95 -29.61 49.05
C THR A 189 -17.42 -29.29 48.78
N GLY A 190 -17.81 -29.15 47.50
CA GLY A 190 -19.17 -28.74 47.12
C GLY A 190 -20.27 -29.59 47.76
N ALA A 191 -20.27 -30.89 47.44
CA ALA A 191 -21.28 -31.82 47.93
C ALA A 191 -21.17 -32.14 49.43
N GLY A 192 -20.00 -31.93 50.05
CA GLY A 192 -19.81 -32.15 51.49
C GLY A 192 -20.31 -31.01 52.38
N LEU A 193 -20.41 -29.80 51.84
CA LEU A 193 -20.84 -28.60 52.56
C LEU A 193 -22.29 -28.21 52.30
N LEU A 194 -22.85 -28.64 51.17
CA LEU A 194 -24.12 -28.16 50.65
C LEU A 194 -25.27 -28.25 51.66
N LEU A 195 -25.47 -29.40 52.29
CA LEU A 195 -26.63 -29.62 53.18
C LEU A 195 -26.51 -28.77 54.45
N ASP A 196 -25.36 -28.80 55.13
CA ASP A 196 -25.11 -28.00 56.34
C ASP A 196 -25.17 -26.49 56.08
N LEU A 197 -24.61 -26.06 54.94
CA LEU A 197 -24.66 -24.66 54.55
C LEU A 197 -26.11 -24.22 54.35
N VAL A 198 -26.93 -25.00 53.64
CA VAL A 198 -28.33 -24.65 53.38
C VAL A 198 -29.20 -24.76 54.63
N GLU A 199 -28.96 -25.74 55.48
CA GLU A 199 -29.64 -25.83 56.78
C GLU A 199 -29.30 -24.63 57.67
N HIS A 200 -28.03 -24.25 57.73
CA HIS A 200 -27.60 -23.05 58.43
C HIS A 200 -28.28 -21.79 57.85
N LEU A 201 -28.27 -21.63 56.53
CA LEU A 201 -28.94 -20.56 55.80
C LEU A 201 -30.44 -20.48 56.15
N LYS A 202 -31.17 -21.59 56.09
CA LYS A 202 -32.62 -21.65 56.41
C LYS A 202 -32.92 -21.41 57.89
N ARG A 203 -31.99 -21.74 58.80
CA ARG A 203 -32.11 -21.46 60.23
C ARG A 203 -32.05 -19.96 60.51
N GLU A 204 -31.19 -19.23 59.80
CA GLU A 204 -31.06 -17.78 59.94
C GLU A 204 -32.19 -17.02 59.25
N GLN A 205 -32.57 -17.42 58.03
CA GLN A 205 -33.67 -16.82 57.27
C GLN A 205 -34.58 -17.91 56.68
N SER A 206 -35.68 -18.22 57.37
CA SER A 206 -36.59 -19.29 56.96
C SER A 206 -37.46 -18.97 55.73
N THR A 207 -37.45 -17.72 55.25
CA THR A 207 -38.21 -17.27 54.08
C THR A 207 -37.38 -17.17 52.80
N ALA A 208 -36.11 -17.58 52.83
CA ALA A 208 -35.28 -17.61 51.64
C ALA A 208 -35.66 -18.79 50.72
N GLU A 209 -35.80 -18.50 49.43
CA GLU A 209 -36.09 -19.47 48.37
C GLU A 209 -34.77 -19.97 47.80
N VAL A 210 -34.39 -21.21 48.14
CA VAL A 210 -33.08 -21.78 47.82
C VAL A 210 -33.22 -22.82 46.71
N THR A 211 -32.60 -22.55 45.56
CA THR A 211 -32.57 -23.46 44.41
C THR A 211 -31.19 -24.09 44.28
N LEU A 212 -31.14 -25.41 44.12
CA LEU A 212 -29.91 -26.16 43.83
C LEU A 212 -29.68 -26.27 42.33
N PHE A 213 -28.50 -25.86 41.87
CA PHE A 213 -27.96 -26.13 40.54
C PHE A 213 -26.80 -27.12 40.69
N GLY A 214 -27.11 -28.41 40.56
CA GLY A 214 -26.22 -29.53 40.79
C GLY A 214 -25.62 -30.10 39.50
N VAL A 215 -24.29 -30.14 39.37
CA VAL A 215 -23.59 -30.79 38.26
C VAL A 215 -23.29 -32.25 38.59
N LEU A 216 -23.79 -33.18 37.77
CA LEU A 216 -23.60 -34.62 37.87
C LEU A 216 -22.28 -35.03 37.20
N PRO A 217 -21.38 -35.76 37.89
CA PRO A 217 -20.12 -36.19 37.29
C PRO A 217 -20.36 -37.21 36.18
N ASN A 218 -19.50 -37.25 35.18
CA ASN A 218 -19.61 -38.31 34.18
C ASN A 218 -18.97 -39.63 34.67
N ASN A 219 -19.20 -40.73 33.93
CA ASN A 219 -18.67 -42.04 34.29
C ASN A 219 -17.14 -42.16 34.23
N ALA A 220 -16.45 -41.28 33.49
CA ALA A 220 -15.00 -41.29 33.29
C ALA A 220 -14.22 -40.58 34.42
N GLU A 221 -14.85 -39.74 35.26
CA GLU A 221 -14.17 -38.97 36.31
C GLU A 221 -13.58 -39.81 37.47
N GLY A 222 -14.08 -41.03 37.72
CA GLY A 222 -13.50 -41.97 38.70
C GLY A 222 -14.48 -42.55 39.75
N GLU A 223 -14.06 -43.59 40.48
CA GLU A 223 -14.92 -44.29 41.48
C GLU A 223 -15.36 -43.38 42.64
N LYS A 224 -14.53 -42.42 43.08
CA LYS A 224 -14.81 -41.55 44.24
C LYS A 224 -15.87 -40.49 43.94
N GLU A 225 -15.77 -39.86 42.77
CA GLU A 225 -16.73 -38.87 42.26
C GLU A 225 -18.12 -39.50 42.09
N ASN A 226 -18.16 -40.72 41.53
CA ASN A 226 -19.38 -41.50 41.37
C ASN A 226 -19.99 -41.92 42.72
N ALA A 227 -19.17 -42.33 43.69
CA ALA A 227 -19.63 -42.65 45.04
C ALA A 227 -20.21 -41.43 45.78
N ASN A 228 -19.58 -40.25 45.63
CA ASN A 228 -20.10 -38.99 46.17
C ASN A 228 -21.45 -38.62 45.56
N ALA A 229 -21.59 -38.74 44.23
CA ALA A 229 -22.83 -38.44 43.53
C ALA A 229 -23.96 -39.38 43.96
N PHE A 230 -23.70 -40.69 44.08
CA PHE A 230 -24.66 -41.66 44.60
C PHE A 230 -25.15 -41.27 46.01
N ALA A 231 -24.21 -41.01 46.92
CA ALA A 231 -24.52 -40.67 48.30
C ALA A 231 -25.33 -39.37 48.38
N MET A 232 -24.90 -38.32 47.68
CA MET A 232 -25.57 -37.02 47.67
C MET A 232 -27.00 -37.12 47.11
N LEU A 233 -27.19 -37.77 45.96
CA LEU A 233 -28.52 -37.92 45.35
C LEU A 233 -29.46 -38.76 46.22
N SER A 234 -28.93 -39.81 46.86
CA SER A 234 -29.69 -40.60 47.82
C SER A 234 -30.12 -39.77 49.04
N GLU A 235 -29.22 -38.94 49.58
CA GLU A 235 -29.51 -38.05 50.70
C GLU A 235 -30.55 -36.97 50.34
N LEU A 236 -30.46 -36.38 49.14
CA LEU A 236 -31.44 -35.41 48.63
C LEU A 236 -32.84 -36.02 48.47
N GLU A 237 -32.92 -37.24 47.90
CA GLU A 237 -34.18 -37.94 47.76
C GLU A 237 -34.76 -38.30 49.14
N TYR A 238 -33.93 -38.74 50.09
CA TYR A 238 -34.37 -39.04 51.46
C TYR A 238 -34.95 -37.81 52.17
N LEU A 239 -34.29 -36.65 52.03
CA LEU A 239 -34.77 -35.39 52.58
C LEU A 239 -36.14 -35.01 52.03
N SER A 240 -36.34 -35.16 50.71
CA SER A 240 -37.62 -34.84 50.08
C SER A 240 -38.74 -35.79 50.46
N LEU A 241 -38.46 -37.10 50.47
CA LEU A 241 -39.40 -38.12 50.92
C LEU A 241 -39.81 -37.95 52.39
N SER A 242 -38.90 -37.44 53.23
CA SER A 242 -39.12 -37.23 54.67
C SER A 242 -39.84 -35.91 54.99
N GLY A 243 -40.10 -35.06 53.98
CA GLY A 243 -40.69 -33.73 54.16
C GLY A 243 -39.76 -32.73 54.85
N ALA A 244 -38.46 -32.94 54.75
CA ALA A 244 -37.40 -32.06 55.26
C ALA A 244 -36.72 -31.30 54.11
N ASP A 245 -37.52 -30.80 53.16
CA ASP A 245 -37.03 -30.17 51.94
C ASP A 245 -36.17 -28.93 52.22
N LEU A 246 -34.87 -29.05 51.92
CA LEU A 246 -33.90 -27.96 52.02
C LEU A 246 -33.91 -27.04 50.80
N PHE A 247 -34.49 -27.48 49.68
CA PHE A 247 -34.51 -26.76 48.42
C PHE A 247 -35.94 -26.55 47.94
N GLU A 248 -36.19 -25.43 47.28
CA GLU A 248 -37.42 -25.24 46.51
C GLU A 248 -37.38 -26.09 45.25
N ASP A 249 -36.30 -25.95 44.47
CA ASP A 249 -36.06 -26.71 43.25
C ASP A 249 -34.66 -27.34 43.25
N GLN A 250 -34.56 -28.56 42.70
CA GLN A 250 -33.31 -29.30 42.56
C GLN A 250 -33.01 -29.56 41.08
N ILE A 251 -32.25 -28.65 40.47
CA ILE A 251 -31.92 -28.66 39.05
C ILE A 251 -30.60 -29.38 38.84
N LEU A 252 -30.62 -30.45 38.05
CA LEU A 252 -29.49 -31.30 37.75
C LEU A 252 -29.01 -31.09 36.32
N PHE A 253 -27.69 -30.99 36.16
CA PHE A 253 -27.00 -30.88 34.87
C PHE A 253 -26.10 -32.09 34.67
N SER A 254 -26.17 -32.72 33.50
CA SER A 254 -25.28 -33.82 33.15
C SER A 254 -24.14 -33.33 32.27
N ILE A 255 -22.90 -33.51 32.72
CA ILE A 255 -21.70 -33.30 31.88
C ILE A 255 -21.24 -34.59 31.18
N GLU A 256 -22.08 -35.63 31.19
CA GLU A 256 -21.79 -36.89 30.51
C GLU A 256 -21.38 -36.74 29.02
N PRO A 257 -22.00 -35.84 28.23
CA PRO A 257 -21.57 -35.62 26.84
C PRO A 257 -20.10 -35.19 26.69
N THR A 258 -19.49 -34.55 27.69
CA THR A 258 -18.10 -34.06 27.62
C THR A 258 -17.05 -35.17 27.69
N SER A 259 -17.41 -36.33 28.27
CA SER A 259 -16.46 -37.42 28.60
C SER A 259 -15.21 -36.97 29.39
N TYR A 260 -15.30 -35.87 30.13
CA TYR A 260 -14.20 -35.29 30.90
C TYR A 260 -13.63 -36.25 31.95
N GLY A 261 -12.36 -36.63 31.85
CA GLY A 261 -11.71 -37.60 32.74
C GLY A 261 -11.24 -37.06 34.10
N GLY A 262 -11.63 -35.84 34.49
CA GLY A 262 -11.18 -35.19 35.73
C GLY A 262 -9.86 -34.42 35.59
N LYS A 263 -9.26 -34.03 36.73
CA LYS A 263 -8.08 -33.14 36.78
C LYS A 263 -6.79 -33.69 36.12
N ALA A 264 -6.77 -34.97 35.74
CA ALA A 264 -5.65 -35.58 35.02
C ALA A 264 -5.70 -35.38 33.49
N ASP A 265 -6.84 -34.90 32.96
CA ASP A 265 -7.17 -34.89 31.52
C ASP A 265 -6.94 -33.51 30.85
N GLN A 266 -5.98 -32.71 31.33
CA GLN A 266 -5.82 -31.29 30.98
C GLN A 266 -5.40 -30.98 29.52
N MET A 267 -5.13 -31.99 28.68
CA MET A 267 -4.73 -31.82 27.27
C MET A 267 -5.69 -32.50 26.26
N SER A 268 -6.87 -32.90 26.72
CA SER A 268 -7.88 -33.59 25.90
C SER A 268 -8.93 -32.62 25.35
N PRO A 269 -9.53 -32.88 24.17
CA PRO A 269 -10.69 -32.13 23.66
C PRO A 269 -11.86 -32.04 24.64
N SER A 270 -11.95 -32.98 25.60
CA SER A 270 -12.95 -33.00 26.66
C SER A 270 -12.97 -31.73 27.52
N VAL A 271 -11.84 -31.01 27.62
CA VAL A 271 -11.74 -29.73 28.34
C VAL A 271 -12.49 -28.63 27.62
N ASP A 272 -12.43 -28.58 26.29
CA ASP A 272 -13.13 -27.56 25.52
C ASP A 272 -14.64 -27.81 25.51
N TYR A 273 -15.07 -29.07 25.45
CA TYR A 273 -16.50 -29.43 25.64
C TYR A 273 -17.03 -29.07 27.03
N LEU A 274 -16.19 -29.12 28.07
CA LEU A 274 -16.58 -28.68 29.41
C LEU A 274 -16.74 -27.15 29.47
N LYS A 275 -15.89 -26.39 28.77
CA LYS A 275 -16.09 -24.93 28.64
C LYS A 275 -17.37 -24.59 27.88
N GLU A 276 -17.71 -25.34 26.82
CA GLU A 276 -18.99 -25.16 26.12
C GLU A 276 -20.18 -25.36 27.08
N PHE A 277 -20.08 -26.35 27.99
CA PHE A 277 -21.08 -26.56 29.03
C PHE A 277 -21.17 -25.37 30.00
N ASP A 278 -20.02 -24.89 30.50
CA ASP A 278 -19.96 -23.77 31.44
C ASP A 278 -20.60 -22.50 30.83
N GLU A 279 -20.29 -22.19 29.56
CA GLU A 279 -20.89 -21.07 28.81
C GLU A 279 -22.41 -21.25 28.66
N ALA A 280 -22.87 -22.44 28.29
CA ALA A 280 -24.29 -22.71 28.09
C ALA A 280 -25.07 -22.77 29.42
N PHE A 281 -24.43 -23.13 30.53
CA PHE A 281 -25.02 -23.11 31.88
C PHE A 281 -25.46 -21.70 32.30
N VAL A 282 -24.69 -20.66 31.94
CA VAL A 282 -25.03 -19.26 32.25
C VAL A 282 -26.43 -18.92 31.73
N TYR A 283 -26.76 -19.37 30.52
CA TYR A 283 -28.09 -19.21 29.95
C TYR A 283 -29.16 -19.96 30.74
N SER A 284 -28.91 -21.20 31.16
CA SER A 284 -29.86 -21.97 31.98
C SER A 284 -30.20 -21.28 33.29
N LEU A 285 -29.19 -20.79 34.01
CA LEU A 285 -29.37 -20.07 35.27
C LEU A 285 -30.28 -18.86 35.07
N LEU A 286 -29.97 -18.03 34.07
CA LEU A 286 -30.73 -16.82 33.79
C LEU A 286 -32.13 -17.12 33.25
N LEU A 287 -32.29 -18.14 32.40
CA LEU A 287 -33.59 -18.57 31.90
C LEU A 287 -34.51 -19.01 33.03
N TYR A 288 -34.01 -19.78 34.00
CA TYR A 288 -34.81 -20.23 35.15
C TYR A 288 -35.34 -19.05 35.99
N TYR A 289 -34.50 -18.07 36.31
CA TYR A 289 -34.93 -16.86 37.07
C TYR A 289 -35.73 -15.84 36.23
N ASN A 290 -35.87 -16.07 34.92
CA ASN A 290 -36.69 -15.27 34.02
C ASN A 290 -37.84 -16.07 33.40
N ARG A 291 -38.24 -17.18 34.04
CA ARG A 291 -39.41 -17.97 33.64
C ARG A 291 -40.71 -17.16 33.80
N GLN A 292 -41.73 -17.51 33.02
CA GLN A 292 -43.04 -16.84 33.12
C GLN A 292 -43.80 -17.30 34.37
N TYR A 293 -44.49 -16.38 35.06
CA TYR A 293 -45.16 -16.61 36.34
C TYR A 293 -46.11 -17.84 36.36
N TYR A 294 -46.78 -18.14 35.25
CA TYR A 294 -47.68 -19.32 35.20
C TYR A 294 -46.96 -20.66 35.13
N LEU A 295 -45.63 -20.67 34.91
CA LEU A 295 -44.80 -21.87 34.92
C LEU A 295 -44.26 -22.19 36.32
N GLU A 296 -44.39 -21.29 37.30
CA GLU A 296 -43.89 -21.53 38.67
C GLU A 296 -44.50 -22.80 39.29
N GLU A 297 -45.81 -23.01 39.12
CA GLU A 297 -46.49 -24.22 39.61
C GLU A 297 -46.04 -25.51 38.88
N SER A 298 -45.41 -25.39 37.70
CA SER A 298 -44.96 -26.54 36.89
C SER A 298 -43.57 -27.09 37.25
N PHE A 299 -42.79 -26.33 38.03
CA PHE A 299 -41.54 -26.83 38.61
C PHE A 299 -41.75 -27.52 39.97
N THR A 300 -42.96 -27.40 40.54
CA THR A 300 -43.31 -28.07 41.79
C THR A 300 -43.30 -29.59 41.60
N SER A 301 -42.40 -30.27 42.30
CA SER A 301 -42.19 -31.71 42.18
C SER A 301 -42.95 -32.51 43.24
N SER A 302 -43.29 -33.76 42.92
CA SER A 302 -43.76 -34.72 43.91
C SER A 302 -42.60 -35.12 44.84
N PRO A 303 -42.85 -35.47 46.13
CA PRO A 303 -41.78 -35.80 47.09
C PRO A 303 -40.86 -36.95 46.67
N TYR A 304 -41.31 -37.84 45.77
CA TYR A 304 -40.51 -38.94 45.24
C TYR A 304 -39.83 -38.65 43.90
N ALA A 305 -40.15 -37.53 43.27
CA ALA A 305 -39.59 -37.12 42.00
C ALA A 305 -39.03 -35.68 42.06
N PRO A 306 -38.11 -35.39 43.01
CA PRO A 306 -37.73 -34.04 43.37
C PRO A 306 -36.82 -33.35 42.34
N PHE A 307 -36.32 -34.08 41.34
CA PHE A 307 -35.29 -33.58 40.44
C PHE A 307 -35.90 -32.99 39.16
N THR A 308 -35.30 -31.88 38.72
CA THR A 308 -35.48 -31.32 37.38
C THR A 308 -34.17 -31.49 36.62
N VAL A 309 -34.19 -32.06 35.42
CA VAL A 309 -32.99 -32.14 34.57
C VAL A 309 -32.98 -30.95 33.61
N ALA A 310 -31.91 -30.15 33.66
CA ALA A 310 -31.67 -29.06 32.74
C ALA A 310 -30.64 -29.46 31.67
N VAL A 311 -30.95 -29.17 30.41
CA VAL A 311 -30.11 -29.46 29.26
C VAL A 311 -29.80 -28.18 28.49
N PRO A 312 -28.67 -27.53 28.79
CA PRO A 312 -28.25 -26.29 28.13
C PRO A 312 -27.74 -26.55 26.71
N HIS A 313 -27.98 -25.62 25.79
CA HIS A 313 -27.31 -25.55 24.49
C HIS A 313 -27.17 -24.09 24.06
N LEU A 314 -26.19 -23.81 23.21
CA LEU A 314 -25.88 -22.49 22.68
C LEU A 314 -25.71 -22.56 21.16
N VAL A 315 -26.32 -21.63 20.44
CA VAL A 315 -25.99 -21.33 19.04
C VAL A 315 -25.19 -20.03 19.04
N ARG A 316 -24.02 -20.03 18.38
CA ARG A 316 -23.19 -18.83 18.20
C ARG A 316 -22.97 -18.57 16.72
N TYR A 317 -23.33 -17.37 16.27
CA TYR A 317 -22.99 -16.91 14.93
C TYR A 317 -21.49 -16.57 14.86
N ASN A 318 -20.77 -17.14 13.88
CA ASN A 318 -19.35 -16.87 13.67
C ASN A 318 -19.15 -15.62 12.78
N THR A 319 -19.27 -14.43 13.39
CA THR A 319 -19.08 -13.13 12.71
C THR A 319 -17.63 -12.63 12.70
N GLU A 320 -16.73 -13.23 13.49
CA GLU A 320 -15.30 -12.88 13.50
C GLU A 320 -14.57 -13.42 12.27
N ALA A 321 -14.87 -14.66 11.85
CA ALA A 321 -14.32 -15.23 10.61
C ALA A 321 -14.72 -14.40 9.38
N ILE A 322 -15.86 -13.72 9.45
CA ILE A 322 -16.38 -12.83 8.41
C ILE A 322 -15.57 -11.53 8.34
N GLU A 323 -15.28 -10.91 9.49
CA GLU A 323 -14.48 -9.69 9.54
C GLU A 323 -13.03 -9.95 9.11
N GLU A 324 -12.44 -11.07 9.52
CA GLU A 324 -11.11 -11.51 9.09
C GLU A 324 -11.08 -11.75 7.57
N PHE A 325 -12.14 -12.34 7.02
CA PHE A 325 -12.27 -12.58 5.60
C PHE A 325 -12.47 -11.29 4.78
N ARG A 326 -13.27 -10.33 5.26
CA ARG A 326 -13.38 -8.99 4.64
C ARG A 326 -12.06 -8.22 4.69
N ALA A 327 -11.33 -8.28 5.82
CA ALA A 327 -9.99 -7.69 5.92
C ALA A 327 -9.05 -8.29 4.87
N THR A 328 -9.13 -9.61 4.66
CA THR A 328 -8.34 -10.31 3.63
C THR A 328 -8.68 -9.85 2.21
N VAL A 329 -9.97 -9.67 1.87
CA VAL A 329 -10.39 -9.13 0.57
C VAL A 329 -9.94 -7.67 0.41
N GLY A 330 -10.08 -6.86 1.45
CA GLY A 330 -9.60 -5.47 1.50
C GLY A 330 -8.09 -5.40 1.24
N ASP A 331 -7.30 -6.23 1.93
CA ASP A 331 -5.85 -6.32 1.76
C ASP A 331 -5.45 -6.65 0.31
N TYR A 332 -6.20 -7.52 -0.38
CA TYR A 332 -5.91 -7.83 -1.78
C TYR A 332 -6.35 -6.72 -2.74
N LEU A 333 -7.48 -6.05 -2.49
CA LEU A 333 -7.89 -4.89 -3.28
C LEU A 333 -6.89 -3.73 -3.10
N ASP A 334 -6.37 -3.54 -1.89
CA ASP A 334 -5.29 -2.59 -1.61
C ASP A 334 -4.00 -2.96 -2.35
N GLN A 335 -3.61 -4.24 -2.35
CA GLN A 335 -2.47 -4.72 -3.15
C GLN A 335 -2.66 -4.47 -4.66
N LYS A 336 -3.88 -4.64 -5.17
CA LYS A 336 -4.23 -4.30 -6.56
C LYS A 336 -4.11 -2.80 -6.81
N SER A 337 -4.60 -1.96 -5.89
CA SER A 337 -4.47 -0.51 -5.96
C SER A 337 -3.01 -0.04 -5.95
N GLU A 338 -2.17 -0.63 -5.11
CA GLU A 338 -0.73 -0.36 -5.11
C GLU A 338 -0.06 -0.80 -6.42
N SER A 339 -0.45 -1.95 -6.97
CA SER A 339 0.02 -2.42 -8.28
C SER A 339 -0.35 -1.42 -9.38
N MET A 340 -1.61 -0.98 -9.44
CA MET A 340 -2.10 0.02 -10.40
C MET A 340 -1.38 1.37 -10.25
N SER A 341 -1.09 1.80 -9.02
CA SER A 341 -0.32 3.01 -8.75
C SER A 341 1.10 2.93 -9.29
N ALA A 342 1.76 1.78 -9.15
CA ALA A 342 3.09 1.55 -9.73
C ALA A 342 3.02 1.49 -11.27
N GLU A 343 2.01 0.83 -11.82
CA GLU A 343 1.75 0.74 -13.26
C GLU A 343 1.52 2.13 -13.89
N LYS A 344 0.72 2.98 -13.24
CA LYS A 344 0.44 4.33 -13.71
C LYS A 344 1.70 5.19 -13.84
N ARG A 345 2.57 5.17 -12.82
CA ARG A 345 3.85 5.90 -12.84
C ARG A 345 4.76 5.39 -13.96
N LEU A 346 4.84 4.07 -14.11
CA LEU A 346 5.57 3.42 -15.20
C LEU A 346 5.06 3.88 -16.57
N TYR A 347 3.74 3.93 -16.75
CA TYR A 347 3.13 4.37 -18.01
C TYR A 347 3.34 5.84 -18.30
N ASP A 348 3.26 6.70 -17.29
CA ASP A 348 3.48 8.14 -17.44
C ASP A 348 4.93 8.44 -17.89
N GLU A 349 5.92 7.76 -17.30
CA GLU A 349 7.34 7.93 -17.67
C GLU A 349 7.68 7.29 -19.02
N VAL A 350 7.18 6.08 -19.33
CA VAL A 350 7.36 5.46 -20.65
C VAL A 350 6.72 6.33 -21.74
N SER A 351 5.55 6.90 -21.48
CA SER A 351 4.89 7.83 -22.40
C SER A 351 5.70 9.11 -22.59
N SER A 352 6.26 9.68 -21.52
CA SER A 352 7.14 10.87 -21.61
C SER A 352 8.40 10.59 -22.42
N PHE A 353 9.00 9.40 -22.27
CA PHE A 353 10.15 8.98 -23.09
C PHE A 353 9.75 8.89 -24.57
N LEU A 354 8.62 8.26 -24.87
CA LEU A 354 8.10 8.13 -26.23
C LEU A 354 7.72 9.50 -26.82
N ASP A 355 7.14 10.42 -26.05
CA ASP A 355 6.82 11.78 -26.52
C ASP A 355 8.06 12.59 -26.89
N THR A 356 9.15 12.38 -26.16
CA THR A 356 10.41 13.10 -26.38
C THR A 356 11.17 12.58 -27.59
N HIS A 357 11.33 11.26 -27.70
CA HIS A 357 12.20 10.62 -28.70
C HIS A 357 11.46 10.05 -29.90
N TYR A 358 10.17 9.76 -29.76
CA TYR A 358 9.33 9.09 -30.77
C TYR A 358 7.90 9.69 -30.83
N PRO A 359 7.72 11.00 -31.04
CA PRO A 359 6.40 11.65 -30.97
C PRO A 359 5.40 11.13 -32.01
N GLU A 360 5.89 10.66 -33.16
CA GLU A 360 5.07 10.12 -34.26
C GLU A 360 5.00 8.58 -34.27
N SER A 361 5.53 7.89 -33.25
CA SER A 361 5.49 6.42 -33.25
C SER A 361 4.09 5.89 -33.01
N SER A 362 3.61 5.10 -33.96
CA SER A 362 2.39 4.31 -33.84
C SER A 362 2.49 3.09 -34.74
N GLY A 363 2.00 1.96 -34.27
CA GLY A 363 1.91 0.71 -35.01
C GLY A 363 0.62 -0.05 -34.67
N GLU A 364 0.47 -1.21 -35.31
CA GLU A 364 -0.59 -2.17 -35.00
C GLU A 364 -0.15 -3.10 -33.87
N LEU A 365 -1.14 -3.61 -33.12
CA LEU A 365 -0.89 -4.62 -32.08
C LEU A 365 -0.38 -5.91 -32.74
N SER A 366 0.57 -6.56 -32.09
CA SER A 366 1.01 -7.91 -32.49
C SER A 366 0.23 -8.98 -31.73
N ASP A 367 0.23 -10.21 -32.24
CA ASP A 367 -0.40 -11.37 -31.57
C ASP A 367 0.05 -11.52 -30.10
N GLU A 368 1.32 -11.23 -29.78
CA GLU A 368 1.84 -11.26 -28.40
C GLU A 368 1.21 -10.17 -27.52
N ASP A 369 0.96 -8.97 -28.08
CA ASP A 369 0.32 -7.87 -27.36
C ASP A 369 -1.16 -8.15 -27.13
N GLU A 370 -1.84 -8.75 -28.12
CA GLU A 370 -3.24 -9.15 -28.00
C GLU A 370 -3.42 -10.19 -26.90
N VAL A 371 -2.58 -11.22 -26.86
CA VAL A 371 -2.60 -12.24 -25.80
C VAL A 371 -2.39 -11.63 -24.41
N ASP A 372 -1.52 -10.62 -24.28
CA ASP A 372 -1.29 -9.93 -23.01
C ASP A 372 -2.51 -9.10 -22.56
N LEU A 373 -3.15 -8.38 -23.49
CA LEU A 373 -4.36 -7.61 -23.23
C LEU A 373 -5.55 -8.53 -22.91
N GLU A 374 -5.72 -9.63 -23.64
CA GLU A 374 -6.73 -10.66 -23.37
C GLU A 374 -6.54 -11.28 -21.99
N ARG A 375 -5.29 -11.59 -21.61
CA ARG A 375 -4.97 -12.09 -20.26
C ARG A 375 -5.41 -11.10 -19.17
N ARG A 376 -5.26 -9.80 -19.41
CA ARG A 376 -5.71 -8.75 -18.47
C ARG A 376 -7.23 -8.67 -18.38
N ILE A 377 -7.93 -8.78 -19.51
CA ILE A 377 -9.40 -8.85 -19.50
C ILE A 377 -9.88 -10.09 -18.75
N ALA A 378 -9.24 -11.24 -18.97
CA ALA A 378 -9.57 -12.47 -18.24
C ALA A 378 -9.35 -12.34 -16.72
N GLN A 379 -8.38 -11.53 -16.27
CA GLN A 379 -8.19 -11.22 -14.85
C GLN A 379 -9.33 -10.38 -14.28
N LEU A 380 -9.83 -9.39 -15.04
CA LEU A 380 -11.03 -8.63 -14.67
C LEU A 380 -12.26 -9.55 -14.60
N GLU A 381 -12.41 -10.46 -15.57
CA GLU A 381 -13.49 -11.45 -15.57
C GLU A 381 -13.40 -12.41 -14.38
N THR A 382 -12.19 -12.84 -14.01
CA THR A 382 -11.97 -13.67 -12.82
C THR A 382 -12.41 -12.93 -11.57
N LEU A 383 -12.01 -11.65 -11.42
CA LEU A 383 -12.39 -10.83 -10.27
C LEU A 383 -13.92 -10.71 -10.14
N ILE A 384 -14.63 -10.30 -11.21
CA ILE A 384 -16.10 -10.12 -11.15
C ILE A 384 -16.88 -11.44 -11.05
N SER A 385 -16.22 -12.58 -11.28
CA SER A 385 -16.83 -13.91 -11.25
C SER A 385 -16.47 -14.71 -10.01
N LEU A 386 -15.81 -14.10 -9.03
CA LEU A 386 -15.61 -14.72 -7.73
C LEU A 386 -16.99 -15.05 -7.12
N GLU A 387 -17.18 -16.32 -6.74
CA GLU A 387 -18.42 -16.81 -6.11
C GLU A 387 -18.83 -15.91 -4.94
N LEU A 388 -17.84 -15.39 -4.22
CA LEU A 388 -18.01 -14.40 -3.18
C LEU A 388 -18.87 -13.22 -3.66
N PHE A 389 -18.51 -12.49 -4.72
CA PHE A 389 -19.29 -11.31 -5.11
C PHE A 389 -20.72 -11.63 -5.56
N GLU A 390 -20.97 -12.86 -6.04
CA GLU A 390 -22.33 -13.35 -6.32
C GLU A 390 -23.09 -13.65 -5.02
N ASP A 391 -22.45 -14.25 -4.02
CA ASP A 391 -23.02 -14.49 -2.68
C ASP A 391 -23.34 -13.19 -1.94
N LEU A 392 -22.53 -12.16 -2.18
CA LEU A 392 -22.62 -10.84 -1.57
C LEU A 392 -23.61 -9.90 -2.26
N ASP A 393 -24.22 -10.33 -3.37
CA ASP A 393 -25.14 -9.55 -4.20
C ASP A 393 -24.57 -8.16 -4.59
N TYR A 394 -23.27 -8.11 -4.89
CA TYR A 394 -22.60 -6.87 -5.29
C TYR A 394 -23.13 -6.39 -6.65
N GLU A 395 -23.96 -5.36 -6.62
CA GLU A 395 -24.59 -4.83 -7.84
C GLU A 395 -23.51 -4.36 -8.82
N VAL A 396 -22.41 -3.79 -8.32
CA VAL A 396 -21.28 -3.30 -9.14
C VAL A 396 -20.66 -4.35 -10.06
N THR A 397 -20.56 -5.62 -9.66
CA THR A 397 -19.96 -6.67 -10.51
C THR A 397 -20.91 -7.07 -11.63
N SER A 398 -22.21 -7.10 -11.35
CA SER A 398 -23.26 -7.35 -12.34
C SER A 398 -23.35 -6.19 -13.36
N VAL A 399 -23.26 -4.94 -12.88
CA VAL A 399 -23.24 -3.74 -13.71
C VAL A 399 -21.98 -3.73 -14.59
N PHE A 400 -20.81 -4.03 -14.02
CA PHE A 400 -19.57 -4.13 -14.81
C PHE A 400 -19.67 -5.21 -15.89
N ARG A 401 -20.19 -6.40 -15.54
CA ARG A 401 -20.37 -7.50 -16.50
C ARG A 401 -21.28 -7.09 -17.66
N THR A 402 -22.41 -6.45 -17.36
CA THR A 402 -23.44 -6.12 -18.35
C THR A 402 -23.16 -4.83 -19.13
N GLU A 403 -22.87 -3.73 -18.44
CA GLU A 403 -22.72 -2.39 -19.04
C GLU A 403 -21.31 -2.12 -19.59
N VAL A 404 -20.29 -2.83 -19.11
CA VAL A 404 -18.90 -2.64 -19.58
C VAL A 404 -18.46 -3.79 -20.48
N LEU A 405 -18.40 -5.03 -19.97
CA LEU A 405 -17.85 -6.16 -20.73
C LEU A 405 -18.77 -6.66 -21.84
N ASP A 406 -20.00 -7.05 -21.51
CA ASP A 406 -20.93 -7.64 -22.48
C ASP A 406 -21.39 -6.61 -23.51
N SER A 407 -21.58 -5.36 -23.09
CA SER A 407 -21.88 -4.24 -23.99
C SER A 407 -20.74 -4.02 -25.00
N ALA A 408 -19.48 -3.99 -24.54
CA ALA A 408 -18.32 -3.89 -25.44
C ALA A 408 -18.22 -5.08 -26.42
N ARG A 409 -18.54 -6.30 -25.97
CA ARG A 409 -18.57 -7.50 -26.84
C ARG A 409 -19.68 -7.46 -27.88
N ALA A 410 -20.85 -6.92 -27.51
CA ALA A 410 -22.03 -6.85 -28.36
C ALA A 410 -21.92 -5.75 -29.44
N GLU A 411 -21.29 -4.63 -29.12
CA GLU A 411 -21.11 -3.49 -30.04
C GLU A 411 -20.09 -3.75 -31.15
N LEU A 412 -19.28 -4.82 -31.05
CA LEU A 412 -18.42 -5.25 -32.15
C LEU A 412 -19.26 -5.64 -33.38
N ASN A 413 -18.98 -5.05 -34.53
CA ASN A 413 -19.63 -5.35 -35.80
C ASN A 413 -19.04 -6.61 -36.44
N ALA A 414 -19.71 -7.17 -37.47
CA ALA A 414 -19.23 -8.37 -38.17
C ALA A 414 -17.90 -8.13 -38.88
N ASP A 415 -17.69 -6.94 -39.45
CA ASP A 415 -16.46 -6.55 -40.16
C ASP A 415 -15.27 -6.40 -39.18
N GLU A 416 -15.51 -5.82 -37.99
CA GLU A 416 -14.49 -5.65 -36.93
C GLU A 416 -14.02 -6.99 -36.33
N ARG A 417 -14.87 -8.03 -36.36
CA ARG A 417 -14.53 -9.39 -35.94
C ARG A 417 -13.70 -10.16 -36.98
N GLU A 418 -13.74 -9.77 -38.26
CA GLU A 418 -12.98 -10.41 -39.34
C GLU A 418 -11.62 -9.73 -39.64
N GLU A 419 -11.46 -8.43 -39.32
CA GLU A 419 -10.24 -7.65 -39.66
C GLU A 419 -9.12 -7.64 -38.60
N GLY A 420 -9.24 -8.40 -37.50
CA GLY A 420 -8.15 -8.50 -36.50
C GLY A 420 -7.95 -7.24 -35.65
N HIS A 421 -8.94 -6.34 -35.57
CA HIS A 421 -8.93 -5.15 -34.70
C HIS A 421 -10.03 -5.16 -33.63
N ALA A 422 -10.68 -6.32 -33.44
CA ALA A 422 -11.80 -6.47 -32.51
C ALA A 422 -11.40 -6.11 -31.07
N LEU A 423 -10.21 -6.54 -30.62
CA LEU A 423 -9.73 -6.29 -29.27
C LEU A 423 -9.40 -4.81 -29.03
N ASP A 424 -8.81 -4.14 -30.02
CA ASP A 424 -8.49 -2.70 -29.95
C ASP A 424 -9.76 -1.88 -29.71
N THR A 425 -10.80 -2.18 -30.49
CA THR A 425 -12.11 -1.51 -30.44
C THR A 425 -12.86 -1.85 -29.14
N MET A 426 -12.82 -3.12 -28.71
CA MET A 426 -13.47 -3.57 -27.47
C MET A 426 -12.93 -2.80 -26.26
N ILE A 427 -11.62 -2.63 -26.15
CA ILE A 427 -11.01 -1.89 -25.03
C ILE A 427 -11.42 -0.41 -25.05
N ASP A 428 -11.51 0.23 -26.22
CA ASP A 428 -11.96 1.63 -26.31
C ASP A 428 -13.41 1.79 -25.84
N ILE A 429 -14.29 0.84 -26.17
CA ILE A 429 -15.68 0.84 -25.70
C ILE A 429 -15.72 0.66 -24.17
N MET A 430 -14.94 -0.29 -23.62
CA MET A 430 -14.86 -0.50 -22.17
C MET A 430 -14.42 0.77 -21.42
N VAL A 431 -13.37 1.43 -21.90
CA VAL A 431 -12.88 2.70 -21.34
C VAL A 431 -13.97 3.77 -21.43
N GLY A 432 -14.63 3.90 -22.59
CA GLY A 432 -15.72 4.85 -22.80
C GLY A 432 -16.90 4.63 -21.85
N SER A 433 -17.32 3.39 -21.63
CA SER A 433 -18.41 3.04 -20.68
C SER A 433 -18.07 3.45 -19.25
N VAL A 434 -16.85 3.15 -18.81
CA VAL A 434 -16.39 3.45 -17.45
C VAL A 434 -16.24 4.96 -17.23
N GLU A 435 -15.67 5.69 -18.19
CA GLU A 435 -15.54 7.16 -18.14
C GLU A 435 -16.89 7.88 -18.22
N ALA A 436 -17.90 7.26 -18.85
CA ALA A 436 -19.28 7.76 -18.88
C ALA A 436 -20.04 7.53 -17.57
N GLY A 437 -19.42 6.92 -16.56
CA GLY A 437 -19.99 6.74 -15.24
C GLY A 437 -20.87 5.49 -15.09
N ALA A 438 -20.66 4.44 -15.89
CA ALA A 438 -21.42 3.17 -15.77
C ALA A 438 -21.42 2.61 -14.32
N LEU A 439 -20.34 2.86 -13.56
CA LEU A 439 -20.18 2.38 -12.18
C LEU A 439 -20.57 3.42 -11.10
N GLU A 440 -21.15 4.59 -11.45
CA GLU A 440 -21.46 5.67 -10.50
C GLU A 440 -22.89 5.60 -9.90
N ASN A 441 -23.76 4.69 -10.37
CA ASN A 441 -25.21 4.70 -10.08
C ASN A 441 -25.74 3.60 -9.14
N ALA A 442 -24.89 2.80 -8.48
CA ALA A 442 -25.34 1.82 -7.50
C ALA A 442 -25.50 2.50 -6.12
N ASP A 443 -26.62 2.26 -5.41
CA ASP A 443 -26.79 2.60 -3.98
C ASP A 443 -25.84 1.67 -3.18
N SER A 444 -24.55 2.00 -3.18
CA SER A 444 -23.47 1.06 -2.90
C SER A 444 -22.88 1.26 -1.51
N SER A 445 -22.61 0.15 -0.83
CA SER A 445 -21.85 0.14 0.42
C SER A 445 -20.42 0.68 0.20
N SER A 446 -19.71 1.08 1.27
CA SER A 446 -18.33 1.59 1.15
C SER A 446 -17.35 0.63 0.48
N GLU A 447 -17.64 -0.67 0.50
CA GLU A 447 -16.81 -1.73 -0.09
C GLU A 447 -17.11 -1.93 -1.57
N GLU A 448 -18.35 -1.79 -2.00
CA GLU A 448 -18.70 -1.77 -3.42
C GLU A 448 -18.08 -0.57 -4.14
N VAL A 449 -17.93 0.57 -3.45
CA VAL A 449 -17.19 1.73 -3.97
C VAL A 449 -15.72 1.39 -4.23
N LEU A 450 -15.07 0.66 -3.30
CA LEU A 450 -13.69 0.20 -3.47
C LEU A 450 -13.54 -0.73 -4.68
N VAL A 451 -14.45 -1.69 -4.85
CA VAL A 451 -14.47 -2.59 -6.02
C VAL A 451 -14.73 -1.81 -7.30
N ALA A 452 -15.68 -0.86 -7.30
CA ALA A 452 -15.98 0.01 -8.43
C ALA A 452 -14.75 0.81 -8.86
N ASP A 453 -14.04 1.40 -7.90
CA ASP A 453 -12.84 2.20 -8.13
C ASP A 453 -11.70 1.37 -8.73
N VAL A 454 -11.49 0.15 -8.21
CA VAL A 454 -10.47 -0.78 -8.73
C VAL A 454 -10.80 -1.20 -10.17
N LEU A 455 -12.05 -1.60 -10.43
CA LEU A 455 -12.50 -1.98 -11.78
C LEU A 455 -12.38 -0.80 -12.76
N ARG A 456 -12.77 0.40 -12.34
CA ARG A 456 -12.66 1.62 -13.13
C ARG A 456 -11.19 1.90 -13.50
N GLU A 457 -10.31 1.94 -12.51
CA GLU A 457 -8.91 2.30 -12.73
C GLU A 457 -8.18 1.25 -13.57
N ASP A 458 -8.45 -0.04 -13.38
CA ASP A 458 -7.81 -1.11 -14.16
C ASP A 458 -8.24 -1.09 -15.64
N VAL A 459 -9.50 -0.76 -15.95
CA VAL A 459 -9.95 -0.56 -17.34
C VAL A 459 -9.27 0.65 -17.98
N VAL A 460 -9.13 1.77 -17.26
CA VAL A 460 -8.41 2.95 -17.76
C VAL A 460 -6.93 2.62 -18.01
N LEU A 461 -6.29 1.89 -17.11
CA LEU A 461 -4.91 1.43 -17.26
C LEU A 461 -4.76 0.41 -18.41
N LEU A 462 -5.77 -0.43 -18.65
CA LEU A 462 -5.82 -1.32 -19.82
C LEU A 462 -5.82 -0.51 -21.13
N GLY A 463 -6.62 0.55 -21.21
CA GLY A 463 -6.63 1.47 -22.36
C GLY A 463 -5.28 2.17 -22.57
N ARG A 464 -4.65 2.65 -21.49
CA ARG A 464 -3.31 3.25 -21.55
C ARG A 464 -2.25 2.26 -22.00
N ARG A 465 -2.28 1.03 -21.47
CA ARG A 465 -1.37 -0.05 -21.87
C ARG A 465 -1.48 -0.30 -23.36
N LYS A 466 -2.70 -0.48 -23.88
CA LYS A 466 -2.96 -0.64 -25.31
C LYS A 466 -2.32 0.46 -26.16
N GLN A 467 -2.46 1.73 -25.76
CA GLN A 467 -1.83 2.86 -26.46
C GLN A 467 -0.29 2.78 -26.43
N ILE A 468 0.30 2.50 -25.26
CA ILE A 468 1.76 2.33 -25.13
C ILE A 468 2.26 1.20 -26.03
N LEU A 469 1.58 0.05 -26.07
CA LEU A 469 1.94 -1.08 -26.92
C LEU A 469 1.97 -0.69 -28.40
N LYS A 470 0.95 0.01 -28.89
CA LYS A 470 0.91 0.52 -30.27
C LYS A 470 2.08 1.47 -30.56
N ARG A 471 2.40 2.38 -29.64
CA ARG A 471 3.53 3.32 -29.80
C ARG A 471 4.88 2.61 -29.77
N LEU A 472 5.04 1.58 -28.93
CA LEU A 472 6.27 0.78 -28.86
C LEU A 472 6.57 0.05 -30.16
N LYS A 473 5.55 -0.44 -30.88
CA LYS A 473 5.76 -1.04 -32.21
C LYS A 473 6.26 -0.06 -33.26
N GLY A 474 5.91 1.22 -33.12
CA GLY A 474 6.44 2.31 -33.95
C GLY A 474 7.88 2.73 -33.63
N VAL A 475 8.51 2.20 -32.57
CA VAL A 475 9.90 2.51 -32.22
C VAL A 475 10.85 1.83 -33.19
N SER A 476 11.65 2.63 -33.89
CA SER A 476 12.55 2.19 -34.96
C SER A 476 13.80 1.48 -34.45
N ASP A 477 14.30 1.81 -33.26
CA ASP A 477 15.48 1.17 -32.66
C ASP A 477 15.07 -0.12 -31.92
N PRO A 478 15.51 -1.32 -32.37
CA PRO A 478 15.09 -2.58 -31.75
C PRO A 478 15.58 -2.76 -30.31
N LYS A 479 16.71 -2.15 -29.93
CA LYS A 479 17.30 -2.28 -28.59
C LYS A 479 16.57 -1.39 -27.59
N VAL A 480 16.23 -0.17 -28.00
CA VAL A 480 15.39 0.73 -27.20
C VAL A 480 14.00 0.14 -27.06
N ARG A 481 13.39 -0.34 -28.15
CA ARG A 481 12.09 -1.02 -28.11
C ARG A 481 12.09 -2.22 -27.15
N ASP A 482 13.06 -3.11 -27.27
CA ASP A 482 13.21 -4.30 -26.41
C ASP A 482 13.44 -3.95 -24.93
N ALA A 483 14.12 -2.84 -24.64
CA ALA A 483 14.28 -2.33 -23.28
C ALA A 483 12.97 -1.76 -22.70
N LEU A 484 12.21 -1.02 -23.50
CA LEU A 484 10.90 -0.50 -23.09
C LEU A 484 9.86 -1.61 -22.96
N GLU A 485 9.79 -2.57 -23.89
CA GLU A 485 8.92 -3.76 -23.81
C GLU A 485 9.20 -4.58 -22.52
N TYR A 486 10.46 -4.67 -22.10
CA TYR A 486 10.83 -5.25 -20.81
C TYR A 486 10.25 -4.46 -19.62
N LEU A 487 10.38 -3.13 -19.62
CA LEU A 487 9.86 -2.28 -18.54
C LEU A 487 8.33 -2.44 -18.37
N VAL A 488 7.59 -2.61 -19.47
CA VAL A 488 6.12 -2.82 -19.43
C VAL A 488 5.73 -4.28 -19.13
N GLY A 489 6.69 -5.18 -18.92
CA GLY A 489 6.45 -6.58 -18.53
C GLY A 489 6.02 -7.52 -19.66
N LEU A 490 6.25 -7.17 -20.94
CA LEU A 490 5.96 -8.05 -22.09
C LEU A 490 7.06 -9.09 -22.32
N ARG A 491 8.32 -8.74 -22.02
CA ARG A 491 9.47 -9.62 -22.23
C ARG A 491 10.13 -9.97 -20.91
N GLU A 492 10.41 -11.25 -20.73
CA GLU A 492 11.27 -11.71 -19.65
C GLU A 492 12.72 -11.26 -19.90
N GLY A 493 13.41 -10.84 -18.85
CA GLY A 493 14.76 -10.34 -18.96
C GLY A 493 15.35 -9.86 -17.64
N ASN A 494 16.60 -9.42 -17.70
CA ASN A 494 17.31 -8.82 -16.59
C ASN A 494 17.64 -7.36 -16.94
N ALA A 495 17.16 -6.41 -16.13
CA ALA A 495 17.44 -4.99 -16.27
C ALA A 495 18.94 -4.70 -16.40
N GLY A 496 19.79 -5.43 -15.66
CA GLY A 496 21.25 -5.30 -15.73
C GLY A 496 21.80 -5.64 -17.12
N ALA A 497 21.24 -6.64 -17.81
CA ALA A 497 21.65 -7.00 -19.17
C ALA A 497 21.21 -5.94 -20.18
N LYS A 498 19.96 -5.44 -20.08
CA LYS A 498 19.43 -4.38 -20.94
C LYS A 498 20.19 -3.06 -20.73
N SER A 499 20.43 -2.66 -19.48
CA SER A 499 21.20 -1.47 -19.12
C SER A 499 22.66 -1.58 -19.60
N THR A 500 23.30 -2.75 -19.47
CA THR A 500 24.65 -2.97 -20.02
C THR A 500 24.69 -2.85 -21.55
N GLN A 501 23.67 -3.39 -22.23
CA GLN A 501 23.55 -3.30 -23.68
C GLN A 501 23.38 -1.84 -24.13
N LEU A 502 22.48 -1.09 -23.51
CA LEU A 502 22.25 0.34 -23.80
C LEU A 502 23.49 1.18 -23.46
N SER A 503 24.16 0.91 -22.34
CA SER A 503 25.43 1.55 -21.97
C SER A 503 26.52 1.33 -23.01
N GLY A 504 26.59 0.12 -23.58
CA GLY A 504 27.49 -0.21 -24.67
C GLY A 504 27.21 0.60 -25.94
N GLU A 505 25.94 0.83 -26.29
CA GLU A 505 25.57 1.67 -27.43
C GLU A 505 25.76 3.16 -27.15
N HIS A 506 25.42 3.64 -25.95
CA HIS A 506 25.70 5.00 -25.51
C HIS A 506 27.20 5.31 -25.62
N GLN A 507 28.08 4.41 -25.15
CA GLN A 507 29.53 4.59 -25.27
C GLN A 507 30.00 4.62 -26.75
N ARG A 508 29.39 3.82 -27.62
CA ARG A 508 29.70 3.84 -29.07
C ARG A 508 29.22 5.14 -29.72
N ALA A 509 28.00 5.57 -29.41
CA ALA A 509 27.43 6.84 -29.90
C ALA A 509 28.27 8.03 -29.44
N GLN A 510 28.67 8.05 -28.16
CA GLN A 510 29.58 9.06 -27.62
C GLN A 510 30.94 9.08 -28.34
N THR A 511 31.51 7.90 -28.60
CA THR A 511 32.79 7.79 -29.32
C THR A 511 32.65 8.33 -30.76
N ALA A 512 31.56 7.98 -31.45
CA ALA A 512 31.26 8.45 -32.79
C ALA A 512 31.03 9.98 -32.83
N ARG A 513 30.31 10.56 -31.86
CA ARG A 513 30.15 12.02 -31.73
C ARG A 513 31.49 12.70 -31.51
N LYS A 514 32.31 12.22 -30.57
CA LYS A 514 33.65 12.79 -30.29
C LYS A 514 34.55 12.75 -31.53
N GLN A 515 34.49 11.67 -32.31
CA GLN A 515 35.22 11.58 -33.56
C GLN A 515 34.71 12.61 -34.59
N ALA A 516 33.40 12.72 -34.79
CA ALA A 516 32.81 13.72 -35.67
C ALA A 516 33.12 15.16 -35.25
N GLU A 517 33.14 15.45 -33.94
CA GLU A 517 33.55 16.76 -33.40
C GLU A 517 35.02 17.07 -33.65
N SER A 518 35.90 16.07 -33.54
CA SER A 518 37.32 16.21 -33.89
C SER A 518 37.48 16.51 -35.37
N GLU A 519 36.79 15.77 -36.25
CA GLU A 519 36.82 15.98 -37.71
C GLU A 519 36.25 17.37 -38.09
N LEU A 520 35.18 17.81 -37.41
CA LEU A 520 34.63 19.16 -37.58
C LEU A 520 35.63 20.24 -37.12
N HIS A 521 36.30 20.03 -36.00
CA HIS A 521 37.31 20.96 -35.49
C HIS A 521 38.49 21.08 -36.45
N GLU A 522 39.04 19.97 -36.93
CA GLU A 522 40.12 19.93 -37.93
C GLU A 522 39.69 20.63 -39.23
N THR A 523 38.45 20.41 -39.69
CA THR A 523 37.92 21.06 -40.90
C THR A 523 37.71 22.56 -40.72
N ARG A 524 37.32 23.02 -39.52
CA ARG A 524 37.24 24.45 -39.19
C ARG A 524 38.61 25.11 -39.15
N GLU A 525 39.61 24.44 -38.56
CA GLU A 525 41.00 24.92 -38.58
C GLU A 525 41.53 25.02 -40.02
N GLU A 526 41.29 24.01 -40.86
CA GLU A 526 41.65 24.02 -42.29
C GLU A 526 41.00 25.19 -43.04
N LEU A 527 39.72 25.49 -42.75
CA LEU A 527 39.01 26.64 -43.33
C LEU A 527 39.59 27.99 -42.87
N ASP A 528 39.92 28.12 -41.59
CA ASP A 528 40.50 29.35 -41.02
C ASP A 528 41.93 29.60 -41.52
N GLU A 529 42.74 28.56 -41.65
CA GLU A 529 44.07 28.62 -42.27
C GLU A 529 43.97 29.07 -43.73
N LEU A 530 43.06 28.48 -44.51
CA LEU A 530 42.86 28.85 -45.91
C LEU A 530 42.38 30.30 -46.07
N ARG A 531 41.47 30.76 -45.21
CA ARG A 531 41.01 32.17 -45.19
C ARG A 531 42.13 33.14 -44.86
N THR A 532 42.99 32.77 -43.91
CA THR A 532 44.17 33.57 -43.53
C THR A 532 45.14 33.64 -44.71
N GLU A 533 45.45 32.51 -45.35
CA GLU A 533 46.32 32.46 -46.52
C GLU A 533 45.75 33.28 -47.70
N GLN A 534 44.44 33.19 -47.96
CA GLN A 534 43.78 33.98 -48.99
C GLN A 534 43.84 35.49 -48.68
N SER A 535 43.59 35.90 -47.43
CA SER A 535 43.68 37.31 -47.02
C SER A 535 45.09 37.86 -47.17
N GLU A 536 46.11 37.09 -46.78
CA GLU A 536 47.51 37.45 -46.98
C GLU A 536 47.88 37.54 -48.47
N GLN A 537 47.33 36.65 -49.31
CA GLN A 537 47.52 36.69 -50.76
C GLN A 537 46.83 37.90 -51.41
N VAL A 538 45.60 38.25 -51.00
CA VAL A 538 44.88 39.46 -51.44
C VAL A 538 45.70 40.70 -51.09
N ALA A 539 46.12 40.84 -49.83
CA ALA A 539 46.90 41.99 -49.38
C ALA A 539 48.22 42.11 -50.17
N ARG A 540 48.95 41.01 -50.35
CA ARG A 540 50.21 40.98 -51.10
C ARG A 540 50.02 41.40 -52.56
N LYS A 541 49.04 40.83 -53.27
CA LYS A 541 48.76 41.16 -54.67
C LYS A 541 48.26 42.59 -54.85
N THR A 542 47.46 43.08 -53.90
CA THR A 542 46.99 44.46 -53.87
C THR A 542 48.17 45.42 -53.69
N ASP A 543 49.08 45.14 -52.77
CA ASP A 543 50.28 45.94 -52.54
C ASP A 543 51.25 45.90 -53.74
N GLU A 544 51.42 44.74 -54.38
CA GLU A 544 52.20 44.58 -55.62
C GLU A 544 51.60 45.42 -56.76
N TRP A 545 50.28 45.41 -56.92
CA TRP A 545 49.58 46.24 -57.91
C TRP A 545 49.73 47.74 -57.62
N VAL A 546 49.51 48.16 -56.37
CA VAL A 546 49.70 49.56 -55.95
C VAL A 546 51.13 50.02 -56.24
N ALA A 547 52.13 49.20 -55.91
CA ALA A 547 53.52 49.52 -56.19
C ALA A 547 53.83 49.63 -57.71
N ALA A 548 53.19 48.81 -58.54
CA ALA A 548 53.38 48.80 -59.98
C ALA A 548 52.73 49.99 -60.71
N VAL A 549 51.66 50.56 -60.14
CA VAL A 549 50.86 51.66 -60.71
C VAL A 549 51.20 53.03 -60.10
N LYS A 550 51.84 53.05 -58.92
CA LYS A 550 52.10 54.28 -58.15
C LYS A 550 52.75 55.39 -58.98
N GLU A 551 53.76 55.07 -59.78
CA GLU A 551 54.46 56.06 -60.60
C GLU A 551 53.55 56.64 -61.70
N GLN A 552 52.77 55.79 -62.36
CA GLN A 552 51.81 56.18 -63.40
C GLN A 552 50.67 57.03 -62.82
N PHE A 553 50.19 56.68 -61.62
CA PHE A 553 49.16 57.43 -60.92
C PHE A 553 49.67 58.81 -60.45
N GLU A 554 50.87 58.88 -59.86
CA GLU A 554 51.49 60.16 -59.47
C GLU A 554 51.72 61.08 -60.69
N GLN A 555 52.08 60.50 -61.85
CA GLN A 555 52.18 61.24 -63.11
C GLN A 555 50.82 61.73 -63.63
N LEU A 556 49.77 60.91 -63.53
CA LEU A 556 48.41 61.28 -63.93
C LEU A 556 47.83 62.41 -63.06
N ASP A 557 47.99 62.33 -61.74
CA ASP A 557 47.53 63.37 -60.79
C ASP A 557 48.29 64.70 -60.99
N ALA A 558 49.60 64.64 -61.23
CA ALA A 558 50.40 65.81 -61.57
C ALA A 558 49.94 66.48 -62.89
N LEU A 559 49.45 65.69 -63.86
CA LEU A 559 48.93 66.16 -65.13
C LEU A 559 47.53 66.79 -65.03
N GLU A 560 46.68 66.29 -64.14
CA GLU A 560 45.31 66.79 -63.96
C GLU A 560 45.26 68.10 -63.14
N SER A 561 46.22 68.30 -62.23
CA SER A 561 46.25 69.46 -61.33
C SER A 561 46.84 70.75 -61.93
N ARG A 562 47.42 70.71 -63.13
CA ARG A 562 48.15 71.84 -63.75
C ARG A 562 47.34 72.64 -64.77
N PRO A 563 47.45 73.99 -64.78
CA PRO A 563 46.66 74.85 -65.65
C PRO A 563 47.27 75.08 -67.04
N LEU A 564 47.97 74.11 -67.64
CA LEU A 564 48.69 74.23 -68.93
C LEU A 564 47.96 75.00 -70.04
N ARG A 565 46.64 74.78 -70.20
CA ARG A 565 45.83 75.49 -71.21
C ARG A 565 45.78 77.00 -70.98
N ARG A 566 45.75 77.43 -69.72
CA ARG A 566 45.81 78.84 -69.31
C ARG A 566 47.20 79.42 -69.62
N ASP A 567 48.25 78.64 -69.42
CA ASP A 567 49.63 79.12 -69.55
C ASP A 567 50.03 79.23 -71.03
N ILE A 568 49.57 78.30 -71.86
CA ILE A 568 49.65 78.39 -73.34
C ILE A 568 48.94 79.64 -73.87
N GLU A 569 47.73 79.96 -73.39
CA GLU A 569 47.02 81.18 -73.83
C GLU A 569 47.75 82.45 -73.35
N THR A 570 48.37 82.40 -72.18
CA THR A 570 49.20 83.50 -71.64
C THR A 570 50.42 83.73 -72.53
N LEU A 571 51.16 82.69 -72.90
CA LEU A 571 52.27 82.74 -73.84
C LEU A 571 51.84 83.29 -75.21
N ARG A 572 50.70 82.83 -75.73
CA ARG A 572 50.14 83.33 -76.99
C ARG A 572 49.83 84.82 -76.93
N SER A 573 49.25 85.28 -75.83
CA SER A 573 48.93 86.69 -75.62
C SER A 573 50.20 87.56 -75.57
N SER A 574 51.24 87.10 -74.87
CA SER A 574 52.56 87.76 -74.83
C SER A 574 53.21 87.85 -76.23
N LEU A 575 53.14 86.79 -77.04
CA LEU A 575 53.64 86.79 -78.43
C LEU A 575 52.86 87.76 -79.33
N GLN A 576 51.54 87.89 -79.14
CA GLN A 576 50.72 88.88 -79.85
C GLN A 576 51.08 90.32 -79.49
N ASP A 577 51.37 90.59 -78.21
CA ASP A 577 51.84 91.91 -77.78
C ASP A 577 53.21 92.25 -78.36
N PHE A 578 54.13 91.30 -78.35
CA PHE A 578 55.42 91.47 -79.03
C PHE A 578 55.26 91.76 -80.52
N ARG A 579 54.40 91.01 -81.23
CA ARG A 579 54.07 91.26 -82.64
C ARG A 579 53.60 92.70 -82.86
N ARG A 580 52.67 93.21 -82.04
CA ARG A 580 52.19 94.60 -82.10
C ARG A 580 53.32 95.61 -81.90
N ARG A 581 54.26 95.35 -80.99
CA ARG A 581 55.41 96.22 -80.69
C ARG A 581 56.40 96.24 -81.86
N VAL A 582 56.72 95.09 -82.45
CA VAL A 582 57.67 94.97 -83.59
C VAL A 582 57.13 95.64 -84.86
N GLU A 583 55.84 95.46 -85.18
CA GLU A 583 55.21 96.11 -86.34
C GLU A 583 55.23 97.65 -86.19
N ARG A 584 54.94 98.17 -84.99
CA ARG A 584 54.83 99.62 -84.72
C ARG A 584 56.14 100.35 -84.48
N ALA A 585 57.21 99.66 -84.09
CA ALA A 585 58.53 100.24 -83.90
C ALA A 585 58.95 100.98 -85.18
N ARG A 586 59.38 102.25 -85.07
CA ARG A 586 59.64 103.18 -86.18
C ARG A 586 61.12 103.29 -86.57
N SER A 587 62.02 102.68 -85.80
CA SER A 587 63.46 102.67 -86.04
C SER A 587 64.08 101.32 -85.64
N PRO A 588 65.29 100.99 -86.12
CA PRO A 588 66.03 99.81 -85.65
C PRO A 588 66.25 99.79 -84.13
N ASP A 589 66.59 100.93 -83.53
CA ASP A 589 66.85 101.04 -82.08
C ASP A 589 65.58 100.74 -81.25
N GLU A 590 64.40 101.15 -81.74
CA GLU A 590 63.12 100.84 -81.09
C GLU A 590 62.76 99.34 -81.17
N VAL A 591 63.25 98.62 -82.19
CA VAL A 591 63.03 97.16 -82.33
C VAL A 591 63.93 96.39 -81.37
N GLU A 592 65.20 96.80 -81.24
CA GLU A 592 66.14 96.16 -80.31
C GLU A 592 65.67 96.33 -78.86
N ALA A 593 65.17 97.51 -78.49
CA ALA A 593 64.72 97.86 -77.14
C ALA A 593 63.39 97.20 -76.67
N ILE A 594 62.73 96.38 -77.49
CA ILE A 594 61.49 95.69 -77.10
C ILE A 594 61.78 94.66 -76.01
N ASP A 595 61.14 94.81 -74.85
CA ASP A 595 61.22 93.88 -73.72
C ASP A 595 60.60 92.51 -74.05
N LEU A 596 61.28 91.45 -73.62
CA LEU A 596 60.93 90.03 -73.84
C LEU A 596 60.58 89.30 -72.53
N THR A 597 60.62 89.97 -71.39
CA THR A 597 60.42 89.37 -70.05
C THR A 597 59.08 88.63 -69.96
N GLU A 598 57.98 89.24 -70.43
CA GLU A 598 56.63 88.66 -70.43
C GLU A 598 56.50 87.39 -71.32
N ILE A 599 57.36 87.22 -72.33
CA ILE A 599 57.38 86.01 -73.16
C ILE A 599 58.19 84.91 -72.48
N ASN A 600 59.33 85.26 -71.88
CA ASN A 600 60.19 84.29 -71.22
C ASN A 600 59.55 83.72 -69.94
N GLU A 601 58.84 84.53 -69.16
CA GLU A 601 58.08 84.06 -67.99
C GLU A 601 56.96 83.11 -68.42
N ALA A 602 56.13 83.50 -69.40
CA ALA A 602 55.06 82.64 -69.90
C ALA A 602 55.56 81.37 -70.61
N LEU A 603 56.77 81.41 -71.19
CA LEU A 603 57.41 80.22 -71.80
C LEU A 603 57.94 79.28 -70.73
N ALA A 604 58.53 79.80 -69.64
CA ALA A 604 58.99 79.00 -68.52
C ALA A 604 57.84 78.30 -67.78
N ASP A 605 56.70 78.99 -67.59
CA ASP A 605 55.50 78.39 -66.98
C ASP A 605 54.97 77.22 -67.83
N VAL A 606 54.94 77.38 -69.17
CA VAL A 606 54.55 76.31 -70.09
C VAL A 606 55.58 75.17 -70.13
N GLU A 607 56.88 75.46 -70.07
CA GLU A 607 57.92 74.43 -69.99
C GLU A 607 57.86 73.62 -68.69
N ASP A 608 57.66 74.27 -67.54
CA ASP A 608 57.54 73.61 -66.24
C ASP A 608 56.32 72.68 -66.21
N ASP A 609 55.22 73.07 -66.87
CA ASP A 609 54.02 72.25 -67.00
C ASP A 609 54.18 71.09 -67.99
N LEU A 610 54.90 71.28 -69.09
CA LEU A 610 55.16 70.23 -70.07
C LEU A 610 56.25 69.24 -69.60
N GLN A 611 57.24 69.69 -68.83
CA GLN A 611 58.26 68.82 -68.24
C GLN A 611 57.64 67.80 -67.27
N ALA A 612 56.60 68.20 -66.54
CA ALA A 612 55.84 67.28 -65.69
C ALA A 612 54.98 66.29 -66.49
N ALA A 613 54.67 66.63 -67.74
CA ALA A 613 53.96 65.76 -68.69
C ALA A 613 54.89 64.82 -69.48
N ASP A 614 56.22 64.91 -69.27
CA ASP A 614 57.25 64.33 -70.15
C ASP A 614 57.06 64.73 -71.63
N VAL A 615 56.48 65.92 -71.86
CA VAL A 615 56.29 66.51 -73.17
C VAL A 615 57.37 67.57 -73.36
N TYR A 616 58.17 67.45 -74.43
CA TYR A 616 59.29 68.36 -74.65
C TYR A 616 58.89 69.54 -75.55
N LEU A 617 58.95 70.75 -75.01
CA LEU A 617 58.93 71.99 -75.78
C LEU A 617 60.36 72.46 -75.99
N ASP A 618 60.76 72.71 -77.24
CA ASP A 618 62.03 73.38 -77.50
C ASP A 618 61.86 74.89 -77.32
N ALA A 619 62.05 75.42 -76.09
CA ALA A 619 61.94 76.87 -75.85
C ALA A 619 62.90 77.70 -76.71
N SER A 620 64.01 77.10 -77.17
CA SER A 620 64.91 77.79 -78.09
C SER A 620 64.19 78.12 -79.41
N ASP A 621 63.19 77.33 -79.82
CA ASP A 621 62.41 77.63 -81.03
C ASP A 621 61.55 78.89 -80.89
N VAL A 622 60.96 79.14 -79.71
CA VAL A 622 60.17 80.35 -79.44
C VAL A 622 61.09 81.57 -79.28
N ALA A 623 62.16 81.45 -78.48
CA ALA A 623 63.13 82.52 -78.26
C ALA A 623 63.83 82.95 -79.56
N ASP A 624 64.29 82.00 -80.36
CA ASP A 624 64.89 82.26 -81.67
C ASP A 624 63.91 82.95 -82.61
N SER A 625 62.64 82.52 -82.63
CA SER A 625 61.63 83.08 -83.53
C SER A 625 61.34 84.55 -83.21
N VAL A 626 61.33 84.91 -81.93
CA VAL A 626 61.25 86.30 -81.45
C VAL A 626 62.46 87.12 -81.94
N GLU A 627 63.68 86.59 -81.80
CA GLU A 627 64.90 87.28 -82.22
C GLU A 627 64.98 87.43 -83.76
N MET A 628 64.62 86.38 -84.49
CA MET A 628 64.54 86.39 -85.96
C MET A 628 63.51 87.41 -86.46
N ALA A 629 62.38 87.57 -85.77
CA ALA A 629 61.39 88.60 -86.10
C ALA A 629 61.93 90.02 -85.89
N LYS A 630 62.70 90.28 -84.82
CA LYS A 630 63.41 91.57 -84.63
C LYS A 630 64.41 91.83 -85.76
N LYS A 631 65.26 90.85 -86.07
CA LYS A 631 66.27 90.93 -87.14
C LYS A 631 65.63 91.15 -88.52
N ALA A 632 64.50 90.49 -88.79
CA ALA A 632 63.73 90.70 -90.01
C ALA A 632 63.20 92.14 -90.09
N ARG A 633 62.68 92.70 -88.98
CA ARG A 633 62.19 94.09 -88.96
C ARG A 633 63.31 95.11 -89.19
N ILE A 634 64.48 94.89 -88.59
CA ILE A 634 65.66 95.74 -88.80
C ILE A 634 66.15 95.68 -90.26
N ALA A 635 66.21 94.48 -90.85
CA ALA A 635 66.58 94.32 -92.25
C ALA A 635 65.56 95.00 -93.19
N HIS A 636 64.27 94.94 -92.87
CA HIS A 636 63.21 95.65 -93.62
C HIS A 636 63.41 97.17 -93.64
N TYR A 637 63.84 97.78 -92.53
CA TYR A 637 64.22 99.20 -92.52
C TYR A 637 65.35 99.54 -93.51
N GLY A 638 66.38 98.69 -93.59
CA GLY A 638 67.51 98.86 -94.52
C GLY A 638 67.11 98.76 -96.00
N MET A 639 66.02 98.04 -96.31
CA MET A 639 65.51 97.89 -97.68
C MET A 639 64.91 99.21 -98.23
N TYR A 640 64.37 100.08 -97.38
CA TYR A 640 63.54 101.23 -97.78
C TYR A 640 64.08 102.62 -97.36
N ALA A 641 65.29 102.70 -96.79
CA ALA A 641 65.93 103.97 -96.42
C ALA A 641 66.40 104.81 -97.64
N ASP A 642 65.48 105.66 -98.13
CA ASP A 642 65.63 106.86 -98.95
C ASP A 642 65.85 106.73 -100.49
N GLN A 643 64.92 107.32 -101.26
CA GLN A 643 64.90 107.40 -102.73
C GLN A 643 65.37 108.80 -103.19
N GLY A 644 66.68 109.00 -103.47
CA GLY A 644 67.17 110.31 -103.93
C GLY A 644 68.54 110.31 -104.63
N VAL A 645 68.50 110.36 -105.96
CA VAL A 645 69.52 110.87 -106.92
C VAL A 645 70.94 110.25 -106.90
N SER A 646 71.21 109.34 -107.85
CA SER A 646 72.50 109.26 -108.60
C SER A 646 72.41 108.21 -109.72
N LYS A 647 71.68 108.49 -110.80
CA LYS A 647 71.96 107.91 -112.13
C LYS A 647 73.21 108.62 -112.67
N TYR A 648 74.12 107.89 -113.31
CA TYR A 648 75.36 108.35 -114.00
C TYR A 648 76.70 108.29 -113.21
N LEU A 649 77.12 107.14 -112.66
CA LEU A 649 78.55 106.79 -112.45
C LEU A 649 78.76 105.25 -112.54
N PRO A 650 79.87 104.73 -113.12
CA PRO A 650 80.05 103.30 -113.42
C PRO A 650 80.79 102.51 -112.32
N TRP A 651 80.44 102.72 -111.04
CA TRP A 651 80.88 101.87 -109.91
C TRP A 651 79.79 101.77 -108.82
N GLU A 652 79.64 100.61 -108.18
CA GLU A 652 78.66 100.39 -107.10
C GLU A 652 78.99 101.23 -105.86
N SER A 653 78.04 102.03 -105.37
CA SER A 653 78.17 102.73 -104.09
C SER A 653 78.03 101.75 -102.92
N GLN A 654 78.74 101.99 -101.82
CA GLN A 654 78.65 101.17 -100.59
C GLN A 654 77.20 101.00 -100.09
N ARG A 655 76.30 101.96 -100.37
CA ARG A 655 74.88 101.89 -99.99
C ARG A 655 74.02 100.96 -100.84
N ALA A 656 74.33 100.78 -102.13
CA ALA A 656 73.64 99.80 -102.97
C ALA A 656 74.00 98.35 -102.56
N LYS A 657 75.24 98.14 -102.08
CA LYS A 657 75.66 96.87 -101.47
C LYS A 657 74.95 96.59 -100.14
N GLN A 658 74.74 97.61 -99.31
CA GLN A 658 74.00 97.49 -98.05
C GLN A 658 72.56 97.03 -98.29
N ARG A 659 71.80 97.73 -99.15
CA ARG A 659 70.40 97.37 -99.47
C ARG A 659 70.24 95.93 -99.99
N LYS A 660 71.15 95.47 -100.85
CA LYS A 660 71.12 94.09 -101.38
C LYS A 660 71.49 93.05 -100.32
N SER A 661 72.30 93.44 -99.32
CA SER A 661 72.58 92.62 -98.14
C SER A 661 71.35 92.52 -97.24
N ASP A 662 70.67 93.65 -96.99
CA ASP A 662 69.49 93.72 -96.13
C ASP A 662 68.29 92.96 -96.74
N GLU A 663 68.10 93.05 -98.06
CA GLU A 663 67.09 92.26 -98.79
C GLU A 663 67.37 90.75 -98.76
N LYS A 664 68.65 90.35 -98.83
CA LYS A 664 69.07 88.95 -98.66
C LYS A 664 68.87 88.49 -97.21
N GLN A 665 69.15 89.36 -96.24
CA GLN A 665 68.99 89.06 -94.82
C GLN A 665 67.52 88.93 -94.43
N PHE A 666 66.64 89.82 -94.88
CA PHE A 666 65.19 89.71 -94.68
C PHE A 666 64.61 88.42 -95.26
N SER A 667 64.99 88.08 -96.51
CA SER A 667 64.56 86.82 -97.14
C SER A 667 65.08 85.58 -96.41
N ALA A 668 66.32 85.62 -95.90
CA ALA A 668 66.88 84.54 -95.09
C ALA A 668 66.15 84.35 -93.76
N GLN A 669 65.87 85.44 -93.03
CA GLN A 669 65.12 85.38 -91.76
C GLN A 669 63.68 84.90 -92.00
N ARG A 670 63.01 85.38 -93.05
CA ARG A 670 61.67 84.92 -93.45
C ARG A 670 61.63 83.43 -93.80
N ALA A 671 62.63 82.93 -94.53
CA ALA A 671 62.72 81.51 -94.86
C ALA A 671 63.04 80.64 -93.64
N GLN A 672 63.86 81.14 -92.71
CA GLN A 672 64.18 80.45 -91.45
C GLN A 672 62.97 80.34 -90.53
N LEU A 673 62.21 81.44 -90.36
CA LEU A 673 60.96 81.44 -89.60
C LEU A 673 59.91 80.46 -90.15
N ARG A 674 59.84 80.27 -91.47
CA ARG A 674 58.89 79.35 -92.11
C ARG A 674 59.28 77.88 -92.01
N ASN A 675 60.56 77.57 -91.81
CA ASN A 675 61.09 76.20 -91.80
C ASN A 675 61.37 75.66 -90.38
N LYS A 676 60.96 76.38 -89.33
CA LYS A 676 61.04 75.89 -87.95
C LYS A 676 59.97 74.83 -87.66
N SER A 677 60.31 73.90 -86.76
CA SER A 677 59.44 72.83 -86.25
C SER A 677 58.17 73.38 -85.63
N LEU A 678 58.31 74.47 -84.85
CA LEU A 678 57.21 75.20 -84.24
C LEU A 678 57.04 76.56 -84.93
N PRO A 679 56.01 76.79 -85.74
CA PRO A 679 55.81 78.07 -86.43
C PRO A 679 55.25 79.12 -85.46
N VAL A 680 56.13 79.93 -84.87
CA VAL A 680 55.73 80.96 -83.90
C VAL A 680 55.31 82.27 -84.57
N PHE A 681 56.10 82.76 -85.53
CA PHE A 681 55.82 83.99 -86.29
C PHE A 681 55.97 83.76 -87.80
N GLU A 682 55.17 84.47 -88.58
CA GLU A 682 55.29 84.58 -90.04
C GLU A 682 55.45 86.07 -90.41
N VAL A 683 56.47 86.39 -91.20
CA VAL A 683 56.79 87.78 -91.56
C VAL A 683 56.66 87.97 -93.08
N THR A 684 55.97 89.03 -93.50
CA THR A 684 55.80 89.40 -94.91
C THR A 684 56.15 90.88 -95.15
N ASP A 685 56.40 91.22 -96.43
CA ASP A 685 56.59 92.60 -96.88
C ASP A 685 55.50 92.89 -97.91
N ASP A 686 54.49 93.65 -97.49
CA ASP A 686 53.31 93.94 -98.27
C ASP A 686 53.48 95.31 -98.96
N GLY A 687 54.41 95.36 -99.92
CA GLY A 687 54.63 96.56 -100.75
C GLY A 687 55.27 97.74 -100.01
N GLY A 688 56.15 97.48 -99.03
CA GLY A 688 56.87 98.49 -98.25
C GLY A 688 56.44 98.57 -96.78
N GLU A 689 55.43 97.80 -96.35
CA GLU A 689 54.98 97.70 -94.97
C GLU A 689 55.33 96.32 -94.41
N PHE A 690 55.90 96.28 -93.19
CA PHE A 690 56.26 95.03 -92.52
C PHE A 690 55.07 94.50 -91.74
N THR A 691 54.72 93.26 -92.00
CA THR A 691 53.65 92.55 -91.31
C THR A 691 54.22 91.29 -90.65
N CYS A 692 53.87 91.08 -89.39
CA CYS A 692 54.23 89.92 -88.59
C CYS A 692 52.95 89.29 -88.04
N THR A 693 52.74 87.99 -88.25
CA THR A 693 51.57 87.28 -87.73
C THR A 693 51.99 86.15 -86.81
N VAL A 694 51.39 86.06 -85.62
CA VAL A 694 51.61 84.96 -84.68
C VAL A 694 50.88 83.72 -85.21
N ARG A 695 51.59 82.60 -85.31
CA ARG A 695 51.07 81.29 -85.78
C ARG A 695 50.98 80.24 -84.67
N PHE A 696 51.58 80.51 -83.50
CA PHE A 696 51.50 79.63 -82.34
C PHE A 696 50.09 79.61 -81.73
N ASP A 697 49.47 78.42 -81.64
CA ASP A 697 48.18 78.18 -80.97
C ASP A 697 48.24 77.17 -79.81
N GLY A 698 49.37 76.46 -79.67
CA GLY A 698 49.61 75.47 -78.61
C GLY A 698 48.76 74.21 -78.66
N GLN A 699 47.95 74.00 -79.72
CA GLN A 699 47.03 72.86 -79.80
C GLN A 699 47.78 71.52 -79.87
N GLN A 700 48.91 71.48 -80.59
CA GLN A 700 49.76 70.29 -80.70
C GLN A 700 50.32 69.83 -79.34
N LEU A 701 50.56 70.75 -78.41
CA LEU A 701 51.06 70.45 -77.07
C LEU A 701 49.95 69.91 -76.16
N LEU A 702 48.75 70.49 -76.28
CA LEU A 702 47.56 69.98 -75.59
C LEU A 702 47.22 68.55 -76.04
N ASP A 703 47.26 68.28 -77.34
CA ASP A 703 46.97 66.95 -77.89
C ASP A 703 47.99 65.89 -77.40
N GLN A 704 49.28 66.25 -77.27
CA GLN A 704 50.32 65.36 -76.73
C GLN A 704 50.14 65.05 -75.24
N VAL A 705 49.69 66.03 -74.45
CA VAL A 705 49.39 65.84 -73.03
C VAL A 705 48.15 64.96 -72.84
N GLU A 706 47.11 65.13 -73.66
CA GLU A 706 45.95 64.24 -73.64
C GLU A 706 46.31 62.81 -74.08
N GLU A 707 47.15 62.63 -75.10
CA GLU A 707 47.66 61.31 -75.50
C GLU A 707 48.44 60.63 -74.37
N ARG A 708 49.23 61.40 -73.62
CA ARG A 708 49.95 60.88 -72.44
C ARG A 708 49.01 60.50 -71.30
N ARG A 709 47.96 61.28 -71.04
CA ARG A 709 46.92 60.94 -70.04
C ARG A 709 46.23 59.63 -70.39
N GLU A 710 45.78 59.47 -71.63
CA GLU A 710 45.13 58.23 -72.08
C GLU A 710 46.09 57.02 -72.02
N THR A 711 47.38 57.24 -72.30
CA THR A 711 48.39 56.20 -72.14
C THR A 711 48.53 55.77 -70.69
N LEU A 712 48.65 56.71 -69.75
CA LEU A 712 48.75 56.42 -68.32
C LEU A 712 47.49 55.71 -67.79
N ARG A 713 46.29 56.17 -68.16
CA ARG A 713 45.03 55.50 -67.80
C ARG A 713 44.98 54.06 -68.34
N SER A 714 45.37 53.87 -69.59
CA SER A 714 45.43 52.54 -70.20
C SER A 714 46.47 51.62 -69.54
N GLU A 715 47.62 52.16 -69.11
CA GLU A 715 48.65 51.41 -68.37
C GLU A 715 48.10 50.92 -67.02
N ILE A 716 47.42 51.80 -66.26
CA ILE A 716 46.78 51.45 -64.97
C ILE A 716 45.74 50.34 -65.15
N LEU A 717 44.86 50.47 -66.15
CA LEU A 717 43.83 49.48 -66.45
C LEU A 717 44.42 48.16 -66.97
N SER A 718 45.51 48.21 -67.74
CA SER A 718 46.20 47.01 -68.20
C SER A 718 46.87 46.26 -67.04
N THR A 719 47.49 46.97 -66.10
CA THR A 719 48.07 46.34 -64.90
C THR A 719 46.99 45.69 -64.02
N PHE A 720 45.79 46.26 -63.98
CA PHE A 720 44.64 45.62 -63.33
C PHE A 720 44.21 44.33 -64.03
N ASP A 721 44.06 44.34 -65.37
CA ASP A 721 43.73 43.14 -66.15
C ASP A 721 44.78 42.03 -66.03
N GLU A 722 46.05 42.38 -65.84
CA GLU A 722 47.14 41.41 -65.63
C GLU A 722 47.13 40.83 -64.20
N THR A 723 46.75 41.64 -63.22
CA THR A 723 46.76 41.24 -61.79
C THR A 723 45.51 40.43 -61.43
N VAL A 724 44.37 40.79 -62.03
CA VAL A 724 43.08 40.10 -61.85
C VAL A 724 42.81 39.24 -63.10
N PRO A 725 42.95 37.91 -63.04
CA PRO A 725 42.88 37.06 -64.24
C PRO A 725 41.50 37.00 -64.92
N SER A 726 40.42 37.35 -64.20
CA SER A 726 39.05 37.35 -64.69
C SER A 726 38.22 38.47 -64.05
N PRO A 727 38.52 39.75 -64.37
CA PRO A 727 37.79 40.88 -63.79
C PRO A 727 36.37 40.92 -64.37
N ARG A 728 35.38 41.22 -63.53
CA ARG A 728 34.01 41.44 -64.02
C ARG A 728 33.97 42.75 -64.84
N PRO A 729 33.09 42.84 -65.85
CA PRO A 729 32.88 44.09 -66.58
C PRO A 729 32.60 45.28 -65.64
N SER A 730 31.77 45.08 -64.62
CA SER A 730 31.46 46.12 -63.63
C SER A 730 32.67 46.56 -62.79
N GLU A 731 33.57 45.64 -62.42
CA GLU A 731 34.78 45.96 -61.62
C GLU A 731 35.76 46.78 -62.46
N ARG A 732 35.92 46.41 -63.73
CA ARG A 732 36.71 47.16 -64.70
C ARG A 732 36.11 48.53 -64.99
N ASP A 733 34.78 48.60 -65.17
CA ASP A 733 34.06 49.85 -65.41
C ASP A 733 34.19 50.78 -64.19
N HIS A 734 34.03 50.25 -62.97
CA HIS A 734 34.23 51.02 -61.73
C HIS A 734 35.66 51.54 -61.58
N LEU A 735 36.66 50.71 -61.88
CA LEU A 735 38.06 51.14 -61.87
C LEU A 735 38.31 52.22 -62.91
N THR A 736 37.76 52.07 -64.11
CA THR A 736 37.83 53.05 -65.20
C THR A 736 37.22 54.38 -64.77
N ASP A 737 36.01 54.35 -64.19
CA ASP A 737 35.35 55.55 -63.67
C ASP A 737 36.19 56.26 -62.60
N HIS A 738 36.82 55.52 -61.68
CA HIS A 738 37.66 56.14 -60.63
C HIS A 738 38.94 56.74 -61.21
N VAL A 739 39.54 56.09 -62.21
CA VAL A 739 40.75 56.56 -62.90
C VAL A 739 40.44 57.77 -63.82
N GLU A 740 39.25 57.83 -64.42
CA GLU A 740 38.82 58.95 -65.28
C GLU A 740 38.36 60.18 -64.49
N ASN A 741 37.79 59.99 -63.30
CA ASN A 741 37.27 61.07 -62.46
C ASN A 741 38.28 61.67 -61.47
N GLY A 742 39.53 61.19 -61.47
CA GLY A 742 40.61 61.69 -60.60
C GLY A 742 40.46 61.26 -59.13
N SER A 743 39.98 60.04 -58.88
CA SER A 743 39.87 59.48 -57.52
C SER A 743 41.25 59.18 -56.91
N SER A 744 41.33 59.13 -55.58
CA SER A 744 42.59 58.88 -54.86
C SER A 744 43.08 57.44 -55.00
N LEU A 745 44.39 57.22 -54.82
CA LEU A 745 45.01 55.89 -54.87
C LEU A 745 44.41 54.92 -53.84
N GLU A 746 43.93 55.41 -52.69
CA GLU A 746 43.27 54.57 -51.67
C GLU A 746 41.88 54.10 -52.11
N GLU A 747 41.12 54.94 -52.81
CA GLU A 747 39.80 54.59 -53.35
C GLU A 747 39.92 53.56 -54.48
N ILE A 748 40.93 53.74 -55.34
CA ILE A 748 41.23 52.80 -56.43
C ILE A 748 41.76 51.48 -55.87
N ARG A 749 42.61 51.52 -54.83
CA ARG A 749 43.08 50.32 -54.10
C ARG A 749 41.93 49.46 -53.59
N ALA A 750 40.91 50.08 -52.99
CA ALA A 750 39.75 49.37 -52.45
C ALA A 750 38.98 48.59 -53.55
N VAL A 751 38.85 49.17 -54.75
CA VAL A 751 38.19 48.49 -55.89
C VAL A 751 39.00 47.27 -56.35
N VAL A 752 40.33 47.36 -56.35
CA VAL A 752 41.22 46.24 -56.72
C VAL A 752 41.24 45.15 -55.65
N GLU A 753 41.26 45.54 -54.38
CA GLU A 753 41.16 44.64 -53.23
C GLU A 753 39.86 43.83 -53.28
N GLU A 754 38.71 44.48 -53.48
CA GLU A 754 37.40 43.81 -53.61
C GLU A 754 37.35 42.83 -54.80
N ALA A 755 37.95 43.21 -55.94
CA ALA A 755 38.03 42.33 -57.11
C ALA A 755 38.91 41.09 -56.87
N LEU A 756 40.01 41.24 -56.12
CA LEU A 756 40.92 40.16 -55.75
C LEU A 756 40.33 39.24 -54.66
N GLU A 757 39.62 39.79 -53.67
CA GLU A 757 38.89 39.02 -52.66
C GLU A 757 37.91 38.05 -53.31
N ARG A 758 37.14 38.53 -54.29
CA ARG A 758 36.19 37.70 -55.03
C ARG A 758 36.86 36.56 -55.80
N GLU A 759 37.94 36.84 -56.51
CA GLU A 759 38.63 35.83 -57.32
C GLU A 759 39.26 34.73 -56.45
N LEU A 760 39.71 35.06 -55.24
CA LEU A 760 40.38 34.12 -54.35
C LEU A 760 39.42 33.36 -53.42
N ALA A 761 38.15 33.76 -53.30
CA ALA A 761 37.14 33.20 -52.40
C ALA A 761 36.57 31.80 -52.79
N ASP A 762 37.41 30.81 -53.15
CA ASP A 762 36.97 29.41 -53.35
C ASP A 762 36.98 28.60 -52.02
N THR A 763 36.31 29.10 -50.97
CA THR A 763 36.13 28.39 -49.68
C THR A 763 34.87 27.53 -49.62
N GLY A 764 33.97 27.66 -50.60
CA GLY A 764 32.61 27.12 -50.53
C GLY A 764 32.53 25.58 -50.36
N LYS A 765 33.54 24.84 -50.82
CA LYS A 765 33.61 23.38 -50.61
C LYS A 765 33.89 22.99 -49.17
N LEU A 766 34.78 23.72 -48.48
CA LEU A 766 35.09 23.50 -47.07
C LEU A 766 33.94 23.98 -46.19
N GLU A 767 33.32 25.11 -46.52
CA GLU A 767 32.13 25.62 -45.80
C GLU A 767 30.96 24.63 -45.86
N SER A 768 30.65 24.08 -47.04
CA SER A 768 29.63 23.04 -47.18
C SER A 768 29.98 21.75 -46.40
N ARG A 769 31.29 21.44 -46.29
CA ARG A 769 31.76 20.29 -45.48
C ARG A 769 31.60 20.54 -43.99
N VAL A 770 31.87 21.77 -43.52
CA VAL A 770 31.62 22.20 -42.13
C VAL A 770 30.13 22.08 -41.80
N GLU A 771 29.24 22.63 -42.63
CA GLU A 771 27.78 22.52 -42.42
C GLU A 771 27.32 21.04 -42.39
N GLY A 772 27.83 20.21 -43.29
CA GLY A 772 27.53 18.77 -43.30
C GLY A 772 28.05 18.02 -42.08
N MET A 773 29.22 18.40 -41.57
CA MET A 773 29.80 17.83 -40.34
C MET A 773 29.07 18.32 -39.09
N GLU A 774 28.62 19.57 -39.04
CA GLU A 774 27.77 20.10 -37.97
C GLU A 774 26.45 19.31 -37.87
N ALA A 775 25.77 19.13 -39.01
CA ALA A 775 24.56 18.30 -39.07
C ALA A 775 24.84 16.85 -38.61
N THR A 776 26.00 16.29 -38.98
CA THR A 776 26.41 14.95 -38.52
C THR A 776 26.65 14.92 -37.01
N VAL A 777 27.30 15.94 -36.43
CA VAL A 777 27.53 16.04 -34.98
C VAL A 777 26.20 16.14 -34.23
N ASP A 778 25.25 16.93 -34.73
CA ASP A 778 23.92 17.06 -34.12
C ASP A 778 23.12 15.75 -34.21
N GLU A 779 23.16 15.05 -35.34
CA GLU A 779 22.57 13.70 -35.48
C GLU A 779 23.20 12.72 -34.47
N ARG A 780 24.53 12.70 -34.34
CA ARG A 780 25.23 11.82 -33.40
C ARG A 780 24.96 12.19 -31.94
N ARG A 781 24.76 13.46 -31.64
CA ARG A 781 24.36 13.94 -30.30
C ARG A 781 22.96 13.45 -29.94
N ALA A 782 21.99 13.55 -30.85
CA ALA A 782 20.64 13.04 -30.63
C ALA A 782 20.64 11.50 -30.39
N ILE A 783 21.49 10.75 -31.11
CA ILE A 783 21.64 9.31 -30.88
C ILE A 783 22.28 9.00 -29.52
N GLU A 784 23.30 9.76 -29.09
CA GLU A 784 23.91 9.62 -27.75
C GLU A 784 22.87 9.88 -26.65
N GLU A 785 22.09 10.96 -26.79
CA GLU A 785 21.03 11.35 -25.84
C GLU A 785 19.93 10.28 -25.76
N LEU A 786 19.46 9.77 -26.91
CA LEU A 786 18.49 8.66 -26.96
C LEU A 786 18.93 7.44 -26.14
N TYR A 787 20.18 6.98 -26.32
CA TYR A 787 20.66 5.81 -25.58
C TYR A 787 20.96 6.11 -24.11
N ALA A 788 21.38 7.33 -23.77
CA ALA A 788 21.56 7.75 -22.39
C ALA A 788 20.22 7.76 -21.65
N ASP A 789 19.20 8.37 -22.25
CA ASP A 789 17.85 8.45 -21.68
C ASP A 789 17.20 7.07 -21.60
N ALA A 790 17.36 6.21 -22.62
CA ALA A 790 16.88 4.84 -22.56
C ALA A 790 17.56 4.04 -21.43
N GLN A 791 18.86 4.24 -21.21
CA GLN A 791 19.58 3.61 -20.11
C GLN A 791 19.08 4.09 -18.74
N ASN A 792 18.83 5.39 -18.61
CA ASN A 792 18.29 5.99 -17.38
C ASN A 792 16.88 5.47 -17.10
N ALA A 793 16.02 5.45 -18.11
CA ALA A 793 14.66 4.90 -18.01
C ALA A 793 14.69 3.45 -17.50
N VAL A 794 15.54 2.58 -18.05
CA VAL A 794 15.68 1.19 -17.54
C VAL A 794 16.13 1.15 -16.09
N THR A 795 17.02 2.04 -15.67
CA THR A 795 17.60 2.02 -14.32
C THR A 795 16.62 2.54 -13.27
N GLU A 796 15.90 3.62 -13.58
CA GLU A 796 14.94 4.27 -12.67
C GLU A 796 13.63 3.47 -12.60
N LEU A 797 13.09 3.10 -13.76
CA LEU A 797 11.78 2.44 -13.85
C LEU A 797 11.79 0.98 -13.45
N ASN A 798 12.95 0.30 -13.42
CA ASN A 798 13.00 -1.10 -13.02
C ASN A 798 12.41 -1.32 -11.62
N THR A 799 12.60 -0.38 -10.69
CA THR A 799 12.00 -0.47 -9.36
C THR A 799 10.46 -0.43 -9.41
N HIS A 800 9.89 0.38 -10.29
CA HIS A 800 8.46 0.44 -10.54
C HIS A 800 7.95 -0.82 -11.22
N THR A 801 8.65 -1.34 -12.23
CA THR A 801 8.33 -2.62 -12.89
C THR A 801 8.36 -3.77 -11.88
N GLU A 802 9.39 -3.88 -11.03
CA GLU A 802 9.47 -4.92 -10.00
C GLU A 802 8.35 -4.79 -8.95
N SER A 803 8.01 -3.56 -8.55
CA SER A 803 6.91 -3.31 -7.61
C SER A 803 5.56 -3.68 -8.22
N PHE A 804 5.31 -3.28 -9.47
CA PHE A 804 4.12 -3.63 -10.22
C PHE A 804 3.95 -5.15 -10.29
N THR A 805 4.98 -5.87 -10.77
CA THR A 805 4.95 -7.33 -10.91
C THR A 805 4.78 -8.03 -9.56
N ARG A 806 5.51 -7.60 -8.52
CA ARG A 806 5.42 -8.20 -7.18
C ARG A 806 4.02 -8.06 -6.58
N ASN A 807 3.44 -6.86 -6.67
CA ASN A 807 2.11 -6.58 -6.12
C ASN A 807 1.02 -7.26 -6.95
N LEU A 808 1.18 -7.33 -8.27
CA LEU A 808 0.28 -8.07 -9.15
C LEU A 808 0.31 -9.58 -8.86
N ASP A 809 1.49 -10.17 -8.69
CA ASP A 809 1.65 -11.59 -8.33
C ASP A 809 1.09 -11.89 -6.93
N ALA A 810 1.26 -10.97 -5.97
CA ALA A 810 0.69 -11.09 -4.63
C ALA A 810 -0.85 -11.08 -4.69
N TYR A 811 -1.42 -10.12 -5.40
CA TYR A 811 -2.85 -10.03 -5.67
C TYR A 811 -3.39 -11.29 -6.35
N GLN A 812 -2.73 -11.77 -7.42
CA GLN A 812 -3.17 -12.97 -8.15
C GLN A 812 -3.13 -14.22 -7.28
N ARG A 813 -2.10 -14.39 -6.45
CA ARG A 813 -2.06 -15.49 -5.47
C ARG A 813 -3.17 -15.37 -4.43
N GLY A 814 -3.43 -14.15 -3.95
CA GLY A 814 -4.49 -13.87 -2.98
C GLY A 814 -5.87 -14.21 -3.53
N ILE A 815 -6.22 -13.69 -4.70
CA ILE A 815 -7.49 -13.98 -5.38
C ILE A 815 -7.64 -15.47 -5.72
N LYS A 816 -6.58 -16.13 -6.19
CA LYS A 816 -6.63 -17.57 -6.45
C LYS A 816 -6.81 -18.39 -5.16
N SER A 817 -6.18 -17.96 -4.07
CA SER A 817 -6.38 -18.58 -2.76
C SER A 817 -7.82 -18.40 -2.29
N LEU A 818 -8.44 -17.24 -2.52
CA LEU A 818 -9.85 -16.99 -2.20
C LEU A 818 -10.80 -17.89 -3.00
N ASP A 819 -10.55 -18.04 -4.30
CA ASP A 819 -11.34 -18.90 -5.19
C ASP A 819 -11.19 -20.40 -4.83
N GLU A 820 -10.00 -20.81 -4.39
CA GLU A 820 -9.74 -22.19 -3.94
C GLU A 820 -10.24 -22.46 -2.50
N THR A 821 -10.35 -21.42 -1.68
CA THR A 821 -10.75 -21.51 -0.26
C THR A 821 -12.15 -20.96 -0.11
N ASN A 822 -13.16 -21.66 -0.64
CA ASN A 822 -14.55 -21.26 -0.46
C ASN A 822 -14.90 -21.26 1.05
N PRO A 823 -15.09 -20.09 1.69
CA PRO A 823 -15.34 -20.02 3.14
C PRO A 823 -16.70 -20.61 3.51
N GLN A 824 -17.64 -20.67 2.55
CA GLN A 824 -18.93 -21.32 2.74
C GLN A 824 -18.80 -22.85 2.86
N GLN A 825 -17.69 -23.45 2.39
CA GLN A 825 -17.43 -24.89 2.56
C GLN A 825 -16.65 -25.22 3.84
N THR A 826 -16.19 -24.21 4.60
CA THR A 826 -15.57 -24.42 5.92
C THR A 826 -16.58 -24.25 7.06
N ALA A 827 -17.88 -24.45 6.80
CA ALA A 827 -18.73 -25.06 7.80
C ALA A 827 -18.27 -26.53 7.95
N VAL A 828 -17.11 -26.73 8.60
CA VAL A 828 -16.78 -28.03 9.16
C VAL A 828 -17.99 -28.38 10.02
N GLU A 829 -18.63 -29.52 9.75
CA GLU A 829 -19.51 -30.17 10.72
C GLU A 829 -18.64 -30.50 11.94
N GLU A 830 -18.27 -29.49 12.72
CA GLU A 830 -17.59 -29.69 13.99
C GLU A 830 -18.57 -30.45 14.86
N GLU A 831 -18.11 -31.58 15.40
CA GLU A 831 -18.86 -32.36 16.38
C GLU A 831 -19.02 -31.49 17.63
N TYR A 832 -20.12 -30.73 17.69
CA TYR A 832 -20.40 -29.85 18.82
C TYR A 832 -21.01 -30.63 19.97
N THR A 833 -20.75 -30.24 21.21
CA THR A 833 -21.40 -30.84 22.38
C THR A 833 -22.53 -29.95 22.85
N PHE A 834 -22.21 -28.80 23.43
CA PHE A 834 -23.18 -27.84 23.96
C PHE A 834 -23.26 -26.56 23.15
N ARG A 835 -22.23 -26.21 22.37
CA ARG A 835 -22.18 -24.98 21.57
C ARG A 835 -22.06 -25.26 20.08
N LYS A 836 -23.09 -24.94 19.32
CA LYS A 836 -23.08 -25.01 17.85
C LYS A 836 -22.66 -23.67 17.25
N HIS A 837 -21.58 -23.66 16.48
CA HIS A 837 -21.23 -22.53 15.64
C HIS A 837 -22.03 -22.58 14.33
N ILE A 838 -22.62 -21.46 13.94
CA ILE A 838 -23.32 -21.31 12.66
C ILE A 838 -22.81 -20.07 11.94
N GLN A 839 -22.86 -20.09 10.61
CA GLN A 839 -22.58 -18.91 9.80
C GLN A 839 -23.91 -18.28 9.34
N PRO A 840 -24.05 -16.95 9.35
CA PRO A 840 -25.20 -16.30 8.75
C PRO A 840 -25.27 -16.63 7.26
N HIS A 841 -26.48 -16.91 6.75
CA HIS A 841 -26.73 -17.12 5.32
C HIS A 841 -26.32 -15.93 4.48
N ASN A 842 -26.62 -14.72 4.97
CA ASN A 842 -26.09 -13.48 4.43
C ASN A 842 -25.25 -12.81 5.51
N ILE A 843 -23.96 -13.07 5.38
CA ILE A 843 -22.86 -12.60 6.20
C ILE A 843 -22.86 -11.07 6.39
N PHE A 844 -23.40 -10.32 5.43
CA PHE A 844 -23.35 -8.85 5.41
C PHE A 844 -24.47 -8.16 6.15
N LEU A 845 -25.61 -8.83 6.32
CA LEU A 845 -26.64 -8.35 7.23
C LEU A 845 -26.11 -8.31 8.67
N ALA A 846 -25.07 -9.11 8.96
CA ALA A 846 -24.40 -9.13 10.25
C ALA A 846 -23.34 -8.03 10.42
N THR A 847 -22.80 -7.50 9.32
CA THR A 847 -21.59 -6.66 9.37
C THR A 847 -21.88 -5.21 9.77
N GLY A 848 -21.05 -4.64 10.65
CA GLY A 848 -21.22 -3.27 11.17
C GLY A 848 -22.25 -3.13 12.27
N ASN A 849 -22.96 -4.21 12.62
CA ASN A 849 -23.93 -4.28 13.70
C ASN A 849 -23.29 -4.89 14.94
N SER A 850 -23.67 -4.41 16.14
CA SER A 850 -23.06 -4.90 17.37
C SER A 850 -23.58 -6.26 17.82
N GLY A 851 -24.70 -6.73 17.25
CA GLY A 851 -25.34 -8.02 17.55
C GLY A 851 -26.54 -8.33 16.66
N LEU A 852 -27.11 -9.53 16.86
CA LEU A 852 -28.29 -10.06 16.18
C LEU A 852 -29.50 -9.12 16.25
N ALA A 853 -29.68 -8.44 17.39
CA ALA A 853 -30.81 -7.55 17.63
C ALA A 853 -30.78 -6.27 16.78
N GLU A 854 -29.58 -5.77 16.48
CA GLU A 854 -29.35 -4.60 15.63
C GLU A 854 -29.19 -4.98 14.15
N SER A 855 -28.98 -6.28 13.89
CA SER A 855 -28.76 -6.81 12.55
C SER A 855 -30.06 -7.15 11.82
N ASP A 856 -30.03 -7.03 10.49
CA ASP A 856 -31.12 -7.47 9.62
C ASP A 856 -31.04 -8.97 9.28
N VAL A 857 -30.13 -9.72 9.92
CA VAL A 857 -29.87 -11.15 9.67
C VAL A 857 -31.18 -11.94 9.82
N LEU A 858 -31.86 -11.74 10.96
CA LEU A 858 -33.12 -12.40 11.27
C LEU A 858 -34.32 -11.78 10.57
N ASP A 859 -34.18 -10.86 9.62
CA ASP A 859 -35.29 -10.46 8.74
C ASP A 859 -35.36 -11.32 7.48
N ASN A 860 -34.24 -11.95 7.09
CA ASN A 860 -34.17 -12.84 5.94
C ASN A 860 -34.94 -14.15 6.18
N ARG A 861 -35.83 -14.50 5.25
CA ARG A 861 -36.63 -15.73 5.33
C ARG A 861 -35.80 -17.01 5.30
N LYS A 862 -34.72 -17.06 4.51
CA LYS A 862 -33.84 -18.23 4.43
C LYS A 862 -33.09 -18.43 5.74
N GLU A 863 -32.60 -17.34 6.32
CA GLU A 863 -31.93 -17.34 7.62
C GLU A 863 -32.85 -17.89 8.72
N LYS A 864 -34.10 -17.39 8.81
CA LYS A 864 -35.10 -17.92 9.75
C LYS A 864 -35.28 -19.43 9.63
N GLN A 865 -35.30 -19.96 8.41
CA GLN A 865 -35.47 -21.39 8.17
C GLN A 865 -34.23 -22.20 8.56
N GLN A 866 -33.02 -21.69 8.31
CA GLN A 866 -31.78 -22.33 8.71
C GLN A 866 -31.62 -22.32 10.23
N LEU A 867 -31.85 -21.17 10.87
CA LEU A 867 -31.84 -21.06 12.33
C LEU A 867 -32.85 -22.02 12.97
N ALA A 868 -34.08 -22.09 12.46
CA ALA A 868 -35.07 -23.04 12.95
C ALA A 868 -34.59 -24.49 12.83
N GLY A 869 -33.94 -24.86 11.72
CA GLY A 869 -33.34 -26.18 11.54
C GLY A 869 -32.23 -26.46 12.55
N HIS A 870 -31.34 -25.49 12.80
CA HIS A 870 -30.26 -25.64 13.77
C HIS A 870 -30.76 -25.75 15.21
N VAL A 871 -31.79 -24.99 15.58
CA VAL A 871 -32.41 -25.11 16.91
C VAL A 871 -33.16 -26.44 17.07
N ASP A 872 -33.78 -26.96 16.00
CA ASP A 872 -34.39 -28.30 16.00
C ASP A 872 -33.34 -29.41 16.20
N GLU A 873 -32.15 -29.28 15.60
CA GLU A 873 -31.03 -30.19 15.87
C GLU A 873 -30.57 -30.14 17.34
N LEU A 874 -30.54 -28.95 17.96
CA LEU A 874 -30.25 -28.83 19.39
C LEU A 874 -31.33 -29.50 20.23
N ALA A 875 -32.60 -29.35 19.84
CA ALA A 875 -33.71 -30.01 20.53
C ALA A 875 -33.61 -31.54 20.40
N ASP A 876 -33.13 -32.04 19.26
CA ASP A 876 -32.82 -33.46 19.03
C ASP A 876 -31.73 -33.98 19.98
N LYS A 877 -30.67 -33.21 20.20
CA LYS A 877 -29.66 -33.53 21.22
C LYS A 877 -30.26 -33.46 22.61
N ALA A 878 -31.00 -32.41 22.94
CA ALA A 878 -31.59 -32.21 24.26
C ALA A 878 -32.52 -33.34 24.70
N ARG A 879 -33.27 -33.94 23.76
CA ARG A 879 -34.15 -35.09 24.03
C ARG A 879 -33.43 -36.45 23.97
N SER A 880 -32.16 -36.50 23.58
CA SER A 880 -31.39 -37.74 23.52
C SER A 880 -31.03 -38.22 24.94
N THR A 881 -30.99 -39.54 25.13
CA THR A 881 -30.69 -40.17 26.43
C THR A 881 -29.34 -39.75 27.02
N GLN A 882 -28.37 -39.40 26.17
CA GLN A 882 -27.05 -38.97 26.60
C GLN A 882 -27.06 -37.59 27.26
N TYR A 883 -27.89 -36.67 26.77
CA TYR A 883 -27.93 -35.29 27.24
C TYR A 883 -28.98 -35.09 28.34
N CYS A 884 -30.23 -35.53 28.14
CA CYS A 884 -31.25 -35.44 29.19
C CYS A 884 -31.00 -36.39 30.37
N GLY A 885 -30.06 -37.32 30.26
CA GLY A 885 -29.69 -38.19 31.38
C GLY A 885 -30.81 -39.09 31.89
N LEU A 886 -31.91 -39.27 31.16
CA LEU A 886 -33.04 -40.14 31.56
C LEU A 886 -32.92 -41.53 30.95
N ARG A 887 -33.13 -42.57 31.76
CA ARG A 887 -33.24 -43.97 31.29
C ARG A 887 -34.43 -44.14 30.36
N LYS A 888 -35.60 -43.67 30.78
CA LYS A 888 -36.84 -43.74 30.01
C LYS A 888 -37.54 -42.38 30.03
N ARG A 889 -37.84 -41.88 28.83
CA ARG A 889 -38.71 -40.71 28.63
C ARG A 889 -40.20 -41.06 28.75
N LYS A 890 -40.54 -42.36 28.63
CA LYS A 890 -41.91 -42.88 28.65
C LYS A 890 -41.98 -44.08 29.59
N LEU A 891 -42.82 -43.99 30.60
CA LEU A 891 -43.01 -45.03 31.62
C LEU A 891 -44.47 -45.48 31.57
N ILE A 892 -44.69 -46.70 31.07
CA ILE A 892 -46.02 -47.25 30.80
C ILE A 892 -46.08 -48.69 31.31
N ALA A 893 -47.08 -48.99 32.13
CA ALA A 893 -47.41 -50.36 32.54
C ALA A 893 -48.94 -50.51 32.71
N ASP A 894 -49.48 -51.67 32.36
CA ASP A 894 -50.91 -52.03 32.53
C ASP A 894 -51.90 -50.97 32.02
N GLN A 895 -51.62 -50.34 30.87
CA GLN A 895 -52.41 -49.25 30.28
C GLN A 895 -52.47 -47.95 31.11
N ARG A 896 -51.66 -47.83 32.16
CA ARG A 896 -51.42 -46.58 32.88
C ARG A 896 -50.06 -46.02 32.49
N ARG A 897 -49.95 -44.70 32.57
CA ARG A 897 -48.74 -43.95 32.26
C ARG A 897 -48.36 -43.07 33.45
N TYR A 898 -47.06 -42.85 33.61
CA TYR A 898 -46.56 -41.85 34.53
C TYR A 898 -46.74 -40.47 33.89
N ASP A 899 -47.62 -39.67 34.48
CA ASP A 899 -47.98 -38.34 33.98
C ASP A 899 -47.26 -37.23 34.75
N GLY A 900 -46.22 -37.55 35.54
CA GLY A 900 -45.48 -36.57 36.33
C GLY A 900 -44.37 -35.83 35.59
N ILE A 901 -44.06 -36.18 34.33
CA ILE A 901 -43.01 -35.48 33.55
C ILE A 901 -43.61 -34.28 32.82
N ASP A 902 -43.12 -33.09 33.13
CA ASP A 902 -43.36 -31.89 32.33
C ASP A 902 -42.04 -31.42 31.68
N VAL A 903 -42.14 -30.79 30.50
CA VAL A 903 -40.99 -30.29 29.76
C VAL A 903 -41.18 -28.82 29.41
N HIS A 904 -40.24 -27.99 29.85
CA HIS A 904 -40.25 -26.56 29.57
C HIS A 904 -38.97 -26.14 28.84
N VAL A 905 -39.10 -25.31 27.81
CA VAL A 905 -37.97 -24.84 27.02
C VAL A 905 -37.86 -23.32 27.09
N GLY A 906 -36.73 -22.85 27.63
CA GLY A 906 -36.37 -21.43 27.63
C GLY A 906 -35.47 -21.11 26.45
N LEU A 907 -35.75 -20.00 25.77
CA LEU A 907 -34.92 -19.43 24.71
C LEU A 907 -34.47 -18.03 25.11
N ALA A 908 -33.19 -17.72 24.92
CA ALA A 908 -32.59 -16.44 25.28
C ALA A 908 -31.80 -15.89 24.09
N SER A 909 -32.15 -14.70 23.62
CA SER A 909 -31.39 -13.94 22.63
C SER A 909 -31.72 -12.46 22.77
N GLU A 910 -30.79 -11.57 22.41
CA GLU A 910 -31.12 -10.15 22.30
C GLU A 910 -32.15 -9.88 21.17
N ALA A 911 -32.19 -10.75 20.15
CA ALA A 911 -33.14 -10.64 19.05
C ALA A 911 -34.43 -11.44 19.29
N SER A 912 -35.53 -10.97 18.71
CA SER A 912 -36.83 -11.64 18.82
C SER A 912 -36.85 -12.96 18.04
N LEU A 913 -37.02 -14.08 18.72
CA LEU A 913 -37.15 -15.43 18.12
C LEU A 913 -38.60 -15.81 17.81
N HIS A 914 -39.55 -14.94 18.17
CA HIS A 914 -40.97 -15.21 18.06
C HIS A 914 -41.41 -15.63 16.65
N GLY A 915 -42.02 -16.82 16.55
CA GLY A 915 -42.53 -17.37 15.29
C GLY A 915 -41.45 -17.91 14.33
N ILE A 916 -40.18 -17.90 14.74
CA ILE A 916 -39.06 -18.55 14.02
C ILE A 916 -38.90 -19.98 14.53
N VAL A 917 -38.93 -20.16 15.86
CA VAL A 917 -38.69 -21.43 16.54
C VAL A 917 -39.96 -21.94 17.22
N ASP A 918 -40.37 -23.17 16.89
CA ASP A 918 -41.46 -23.90 17.56
C ASP A 918 -40.99 -25.29 17.98
N LEU A 919 -40.74 -25.47 19.27
CA LEU A 919 -40.24 -26.71 19.85
C LEU A 919 -41.32 -27.54 20.52
N GLN A 920 -42.59 -27.14 20.43
CA GLN A 920 -43.69 -27.85 21.08
C GLN A 920 -43.85 -29.26 20.50
N SER A 921 -43.96 -29.37 19.19
CA SER A 921 -44.19 -30.67 18.52
C SER A 921 -43.04 -31.66 18.74
N PRO A 922 -41.75 -31.29 18.61
CA PRO A 922 -40.63 -32.19 18.90
C PRO A 922 -40.66 -32.79 20.30
N PHE A 923 -40.85 -31.97 21.34
CA PHE A 923 -40.85 -32.43 22.74
C PHE A 923 -42.13 -33.18 23.12
N GLN A 924 -43.31 -32.70 22.71
CA GLN A 924 -44.57 -33.41 22.93
C GLN A 924 -44.54 -34.82 22.35
N ASN A 925 -44.01 -35.01 21.14
CA ASN A 925 -43.92 -36.34 20.53
C ASN A 925 -42.87 -37.23 21.21
N ALA A 926 -41.73 -36.66 21.62
CA ALA A 926 -40.63 -37.39 22.24
C ALA A 926 -40.98 -37.92 23.64
N PHE A 927 -41.75 -37.14 24.41
CA PHE A 927 -42.15 -37.47 25.78
C PHE A 927 -43.62 -37.88 25.91
N GLU A 928 -44.41 -37.82 24.83
CA GLU A 928 -45.88 -38.02 24.78
C GLU A 928 -46.69 -37.01 25.62
N LEU A 929 -46.21 -35.79 25.80
CA LEU A 929 -46.79 -34.81 26.73
C LEU A 929 -48.20 -34.36 26.34
N ASP A 930 -49.06 -34.12 27.34
CA ASP A 930 -50.28 -33.35 27.14
C ASP A 930 -49.97 -31.86 26.94
N ASN A 931 -50.93 -31.09 26.43
CA ASN A 931 -50.73 -29.65 26.16
C ASN A 931 -50.41 -28.82 27.41
N SER A 932 -50.81 -29.25 28.60
CA SER A 932 -50.49 -28.58 29.86
C SER A 932 -49.10 -28.90 30.40
N GLN A 933 -48.46 -29.95 29.89
CA GLN A 933 -47.16 -30.47 30.35
C GLN A 933 -45.99 -29.94 29.53
N TYR A 934 -46.27 -29.02 28.60
CA TYR A 934 -45.27 -28.36 27.79
C TYR A 934 -45.36 -26.84 27.96
N GLY A 935 -44.21 -26.18 28.13
CA GLY A 935 -44.12 -24.72 28.11
C GLY A 935 -42.91 -24.23 27.33
N GLN A 936 -43.06 -23.12 26.61
CA GLN A 936 -41.95 -22.41 25.97
C GLN A 936 -41.99 -20.94 26.38
N TRP A 937 -40.84 -20.34 26.66
CA TRP A 937 -40.72 -18.89 26.85
C TRP A 937 -39.46 -18.35 26.19
N GLU A 938 -39.52 -17.07 25.85
CA GLU A 938 -38.44 -16.33 25.21
C GLU A 938 -38.03 -15.15 26.10
N CYS A 939 -36.73 -14.90 26.18
CA CYS A 939 -36.11 -13.85 26.95
C CYS A 939 -35.22 -12.98 26.05
N ASP A 940 -35.30 -11.66 26.26
CA ASP A 940 -34.61 -10.62 25.49
C ASP A 940 -33.20 -10.29 26.06
N PHE A 941 -32.41 -11.33 26.34
CA PHE A 941 -31.02 -11.20 26.80
C PHE A 941 -30.15 -12.31 26.21
N GLY A 942 -28.87 -12.04 26.07
CA GLY A 942 -27.88 -13.00 25.62
C GLY A 942 -26.62 -12.30 25.12
N GLY A 943 -25.66 -13.08 24.64
CA GLY A 943 -24.56 -12.58 23.87
C GLY A 943 -25.06 -12.02 22.54
N ALA A 944 -24.37 -11.01 22.04
CA ALA A 944 -24.81 -10.25 20.88
C ALA A 944 -25.04 -11.14 19.64
N TRP A 945 -24.23 -12.19 19.47
CA TRP A 945 -24.31 -13.14 18.36
C TRP A 945 -24.78 -14.53 18.80
N GLU A 946 -25.51 -14.61 19.90
CA GLU A 946 -25.82 -15.87 20.57
C GLU A 946 -27.30 -16.10 20.77
N ILE A 947 -27.68 -17.37 20.74
CA ILE A 947 -29.00 -17.87 21.10
C ILE A 947 -28.82 -19.03 22.07
N GLY A 948 -29.19 -18.81 23.33
CA GLY A 948 -29.22 -19.84 24.35
C GLY A 948 -30.54 -20.59 24.34
N MET A 949 -30.48 -21.92 24.49
CA MET A 949 -31.63 -22.79 24.67
C MET A 949 -31.42 -23.66 25.91
N THR A 950 -32.44 -23.81 26.76
CA THR A 950 -32.38 -24.80 27.85
C THR A 950 -33.70 -25.54 27.95
N SER A 951 -33.63 -26.86 27.94
CA SER A 951 -34.77 -27.72 28.24
C SER A 951 -34.74 -28.13 29.70
N PHE A 952 -35.82 -27.91 30.43
CA PHE A 952 -36.04 -28.32 31.81
C PHE A 952 -37.06 -29.46 31.81
N ILE A 953 -36.68 -30.62 32.32
CA ILE A 953 -37.52 -31.82 32.41
C ILE A 953 -37.78 -32.08 33.90
N THR A 954 -39.01 -31.83 34.36
CA THR A 954 -39.40 -31.92 35.77
C THR A 954 -39.98 -33.29 36.10
N GLY A 955 -40.22 -33.56 37.39
CA GLY A 955 -40.82 -34.80 37.87
C GLY A 955 -39.96 -36.03 37.64
N VAL A 956 -38.64 -35.86 37.73
CA VAL A 956 -37.66 -36.93 37.60
C VAL A 956 -37.34 -37.52 38.98
N PHE A 957 -37.57 -38.81 39.12
CA PHE A 957 -37.19 -39.57 40.31
C PHE A 957 -35.82 -40.23 40.14
N LEU A 958 -35.17 -40.55 41.27
CA LEU A 958 -33.78 -41.00 41.34
C LEU A 958 -33.50 -42.19 40.42
N ASP A 959 -34.39 -43.18 40.41
CA ASP A 959 -34.24 -44.42 39.64
C ASP A 959 -34.39 -44.24 38.11
N ASN A 960 -34.91 -43.10 37.64
CA ASN A 960 -34.97 -42.78 36.20
C ASN A 960 -33.71 -42.06 35.69
N LEU A 961 -32.82 -41.62 36.57
CA LEU A 961 -31.53 -41.04 36.16
C LEU A 961 -30.61 -42.14 35.60
N ARG A 962 -30.11 -41.92 34.39
CA ARG A 962 -29.28 -42.87 33.63
C ARG A 962 -28.02 -43.26 34.35
N LEU A 963 -27.29 -42.27 34.87
CA LEU A 963 -26.04 -42.51 35.57
C LEU A 963 -26.26 -43.10 36.96
N MET A 964 -27.48 -42.99 37.51
CA MET A 964 -27.78 -43.51 38.84
C MET A 964 -27.92 -45.05 38.83
N VAL A 965 -28.68 -45.59 37.87
CA VAL A 965 -29.01 -47.02 37.76
C VAL A 965 -28.46 -47.59 36.46
N GLY A 966 -27.84 -48.77 36.46
CA GLY A 966 -27.39 -49.52 35.27
C GLY A 966 -25.90 -49.88 35.28
N PRO A 967 -25.40 -50.59 34.24
CA PRO A 967 -24.00 -51.05 34.19
C PRO A 967 -23.03 -49.87 34.26
N GLU A 968 -22.08 -49.95 35.18
CA GLU A 968 -21.10 -48.89 35.52
C GLU A 968 -21.73 -47.58 36.04
N GLY A 969 -22.99 -47.60 36.48
CA GLY A 969 -23.66 -46.46 37.11
C GLY A 969 -23.16 -46.19 38.54
N TYR A 970 -23.60 -45.06 39.12
CA TYR A 970 -23.18 -44.62 40.44
C TYR A 970 -23.51 -45.63 41.54
N ALA A 971 -24.68 -46.26 41.49
CA ALA A 971 -25.08 -47.26 42.49
C ALA A 971 -24.14 -48.48 42.50
N GLU A 972 -23.87 -49.06 41.33
CA GLU A 972 -22.97 -50.22 41.21
C GLU A 972 -21.57 -49.86 41.69
N LYS A 973 -21.01 -48.75 41.20
CA LYS A 973 -19.69 -48.25 41.60
C LYS A 973 -19.62 -47.95 43.10
N TYR A 974 -20.67 -47.38 43.68
CA TYR A 974 -20.72 -47.11 45.11
C TYR A 974 -20.64 -48.41 45.92
N TYR A 975 -21.44 -49.43 45.59
CA TYR A 975 -21.45 -50.70 46.33
C TYR A 975 -20.19 -51.54 46.11
N GLU A 976 -19.62 -51.50 44.91
CA GLU A 976 -18.29 -52.07 44.65
C GLU A 976 -17.23 -51.37 45.51
N TYR A 977 -17.27 -50.05 45.59
CA TYR A 977 -16.32 -49.28 46.38
C TYR A 977 -16.51 -49.46 47.89
N GLU A 978 -17.75 -49.56 48.37
CA GLU A 978 -18.08 -49.94 49.74
C GLU A 978 -17.46 -51.30 50.09
N SER A 979 -17.57 -52.30 49.20
CA SER A 979 -17.00 -53.62 49.46
C SER A 979 -15.48 -53.59 49.65
N LYS A 980 -14.80 -52.60 49.06
CA LYS A 980 -13.35 -52.35 49.20
C LYS A 980 -13.02 -51.56 50.47
N LEU A 981 -13.82 -50.55 50.82
CA LEU A 981 -13.56 -49.62 51.93
C LEU A 981 -14.16 -50.05 53.29
N GLY A 982 -15.20 -50.87 53.30
CA GLY A 982 -15.96 -51.21 54.49
C GLY A 982 -16.56 -49.95 55.16
N GLY A 983 -16.36 -49.82 56.47
CA GLY A 983 -16.91 -48.70 57.26
C GLY A 983 -16.37 -47.31 56.86
N ASP A 984 -15.27 -47.24 56.12
CA ASP A 984 -14.72 -45.96 55.66
C ASP A 984 -15.54 -45.33 54.52
N ILE A 985 -16.55 -46.02 53.97
CA ILE A 985 -17.49 -45.45 53.00
C ILE A 985 -18.21 -44.21 53.53
N LEU A 986 -18.32 -44.05 54.87
CA LEU A 986 -18.93 -42.91 55.52
C LEU A 986 -18.32 -41.56 55.09
N ILE A 987 -17.05 -41.55 54.64
CA ILE A 987 -16.39 -40.31 54.17
C ILE A 987 -16.98 -39.75 52.87
N HIS A 988 -17.83 -40.53 52.19
CA HIS A 988 -18.58 -40.11 50.99
C HIS A 988 -20.00 -39.61 51.32
N HIS A 989 -20.40 -39.69 52.59
CA HIS A 989 -21.66 -39.15 53.09
C HIS A 989 -21.45 -37.78 53.75
N ALA A 990 -22.55 -37.05 53.93
CA ALA A 990 -22.54 -35.78 54.68
C ALA A 990 -23.76 -35.65 55.59
N TYR A 991 -24.93 -36.14 55.17
CA TYR A 991 -26.16 -36.02 55.96
C TYR A 991 -26.20 -36.98 57.15
N GLY A 992 -26.48 -36.45 58.34
CA GLY A 992 -26.65 -37.22 59.57
C GLY A 992 -25.35 -37.60 60.28
N LEU A 993 -24.18 -37.27 59.72
CA LEU A 993 -22.87 -37.58 60.33
C LEU A 993 -22.70 -36.90 61.69
N GLU A 994 -23.24 -35.70 61.82
CA GLU A 994 -23.35 -34.89 63.04
C GLU A 994 -24.20 -35.54 64.14
N ASP A 995 -25.08 -36.48 63.76
CA ASP A 995 -25.94 -37.27 64.66
C ASP A 995 -25.43 -38.72 64.79
N GLY A 996 -24.17 -38.99 64.46
CA GLY A 996 -23.55 -40.31 64.56
C GLY A 996 -24.13 -41.35 63.59
N ASN A 997 -24.72 -40.93 62.46
CA ASN A 997 -25.29 -41.84 61.47
C ASN A 997 -25.12 -41.35 60.02
N PHE A 998 -25.54 -42.13 59.04
CA PHE A 998 -25.78 -41.65 57.68
C PHE A 998 -26.89 -42.45 57.02
N VAL A 999 -27.47 -41.91 55.94
CA VAL A 999 -28.52 -42.57 55.17
C VAL A 999 -28.02 -42.94 53.78
N ARG A 1000 -28.54 -44.05 53.26
CA ARG A 1000 -28.32 -44.46 51.87
C ARG A 1000 -29.44 -45.32 51.34
N ARG A 1001 -29.52 -45.39 50.02
CA ARG A 1001 -30.49 -46.15 49.26
C ARG A 1001 -30.03 -47.62 49.12
N LYS A 1002 -30.62 -48.55 49.88
CA LYS A 1002 -30.21 -49.98 49.92
C LYS A 1002 -30.69 -50.81 48.73
N ALA A 1003 -31.68 -50.31 47.99
CA ALA A 1003 -32.22 -50.96 46.80
C ALA A 1003 -32.60 -49.92 45.74
N MET A 1004 -32.26 -50.21 44.49
CA MET A 1004 -32.61 -49.42 43.31
C MET A 1004 -33.69 -50.13 42.50
N PHE A 1005 -34.61 -49.38 41.91
CA PHE A 1005 -35.57 -49.87 40.92
C PHE A 1005 -34.97 -49.68 39.53
N ASN A 1006 -35.21 -50.63 38.62
CA ASN A 1006 -34.84 -50.48 37.22
C ASN A 1006 -36.09 -50.27 36.37
N VAL A 1007 -36.29 -49.02 35.94
CA VAL A 1007 -37.42 -48.59 35.10
C VAL A 1007 -37.49 -49.28 33.71
N GLU A 1008 -36.49 -50.08 33.34
CA GLU A 1008 -36.57 -50.97 32.17
C GLU A 1008 -37.44 -52.21 32.43
N TYR A 1009 -37.64 -52.59 33.70
CA TYR A 1009 -38.53 -53.68 34.09
C TYR A 1009 -39.93 -53.16 34.39
N THR A 1010 -40.93 -53.78 33.76
CA THR A 1010 -42.33 -53.37 33.90
C THR A 1010 -42.84 -53.46 35.35
N ASP A 1011 -42.35 -54.42 36.13
CA ASP A 1011 -42.74 -54.59 37.54
C ASP A 1011 -42.28 -53.41 38.40
N ASP A 1012 -41.09 -52.87 38.15
CA ASP A 1012 -40.55 -51.70 38.87
C ASP A 1012 -41.27 -50.41 38.46
N VAL A 1013 -41.62 -50.27 37.17
CA VAL A 1013 -42.43 -49.15 36.69
C VAL A 1013 -43.79 -49.10 37.39
N ARG A 1014 -44.41 -50.25 37.71
CA ARG A 1014 -45.70 -50.28 38.42
C ARG A 1014 -45.65 -49.58 39.77
N THR A 1015 -44.51 -49.59 40.45
CA THR A 1015 -44.34 -48.90 41.74
C THR A 1015 -44.64 -47.41 41.58
N PHE A 1016 -44.08 -46.77 40.54
CA PHE A 1016 -44.24 -45.34 40.27
C PHE A 1016 -45.59 -44.96 39.63
N LEU A 1017 -46.45 -45.93 39.30
CA LEU A 1017 -47.82 -45.70 38.81
C LEU A 1017 -48.90 -45.80 39.91
N GLN A 1018 -48.47 -45.92 41.17
CA GLN A 1018 -49.33 -45.92 42.35
C GLN A 1018 -49.64 -44.50 42.81
N SER A 1019 -50.38 -44.34 43.90
CA SER A 1019 -50.63 -43.00 44.47
C SER A 1019 -49.38 -42.45 45.16
N ASP A 1020 -49.15 -41.14 45.13
CA ASP A 1020 -47.95 -40.52 45.70
C ASP A 1020 -47.58 -41.01 47.11
N PRO A 1021 -48.53 -41.12 48.08
CA PRO A 1021 -48.18 -41.62 49.41
C PRO A 1021 -47.71 -43.09 49.44
N GLU A 1022 -48.21 -43.93 48.53
CA GLU A 1022 -47.77 -45.33 48.40
C GLU A 1022 -46.37 -45.43 47.82
N VAL A 1023 -46.08 -44.61 46.79
CA VAL A 1023 -44.75 -44.48 46.19
C VAL A 1023 -43.75 -44.00 47.25
N THR A 1024 -44.05 -42.89 47.93
CA THR A 1024 -43.21 -42.34 49.00
C THR A 1024 -42.92 -43.35 50.10
N ALA A 1025 -43.93 -44.10 50.56
CA ALA A 1025 -43.73 -45.11 51.60
C ALA A 1025 -42.84 -46.27 51.14
N THR A 1026 -42.98 -46.71 49.88
CA THR A 1026 -42.15 -47.78 49.31
C THR A 1026 -40.70 -47.32 49.12
N LEU A 1027 -40.49 -46.09 48.68
CA LEU A 1027 -39.14 -45.55 48.53
C LEU A 1027 -38.48 -45.33 49.89
N LEU A 1028 -39.19 -44.83 50.91
CA LEU A 1028 -38.63 -44.73 52.27
C LEU A 1028 -38.21 -46.08 52.85
N ASP A 1029 -38.94 -47.17 52.56
CA ASP A 1029 -38.54 -48.53 52.97
C ASP A 1029 -37.28 -49.03 52.23
N SER A 1030 -36.95 -48.45 51.07
CA SER A 1030 -35.71 -48.74 50.33
C SER A 1030 -34.48 -47.99 50.87
N PHE A 1031 -34.63 -47.16 51.90
CA PHE A 1031 -33.50 -46.57 52.61
C PHE A 1031 -33.08 -47.42 53.81
N GLU A 1032 -31.82 -47.26 54.20
CA GLU A 1032 -31.32 -47.67 55.52
C GLU A 1032 -30.59 -46.52 56.20
N ARG A 1033 -30.70 -46.46 57.52
CA ARG A 1033 -29.91 -45.58 58.39
C ARG A 1033 -28.81 -46.43 59.03
N VAL A 1034 -27.57 -46.07 58.76
CA VAL A 1034 -26.37 -46.75 59.25
C VAL A 1034 -25.81 -45.97 60.44
N LEU A 1035 -25.68 -46.62 61.60
CA LEU A 1035 -25.09 -46.00 62.80
C LEU A 1035 -23.56 -46.11 62.75
N ILE A 1036 -22.88 -45.02 63.10
CA ILE A 1036 -21.42 -44.95 63.20
C ILE A 1036 -21.04 -45.46 64.61
N THR A 1037 -20.71 -46.75 64.75
CA THR A 1037 -20.38 -47.32 66.08
C THR A 1037 -19.00 -46.89 66.62
N ASP A 1038 -18.95 -46.53 67.91
CA ASP A 1038 -17.77 -46.23 68.75
C ASP A 1038 -16.93 -47.50 69.11
N PRO A 1039 -15.59 -47.41 69.30
CA PRO A 1039 -14.62 -48.51 69.21
C PRO A 1039 -14.32 -49.19 70.56
N SER A 1040 -15.33 -49.65 71.30
CA SER A 1040 -15.10 -50.48 72.50
C SER A 1040 -15.03 -52.00 72.21
N ALA A 1041 -14.92 -52.40 70.94
CA ALA A 1041 -14.94 -53.81 70.52
C ALA A 1041 -13.63 -54.30 69.85
N ALA A 1042 -12.54 -53.52 69.93
CA ALA A 1042 -11.22 -53.91 69.42
C ALA A 1042 -10.12 -53.74 70.47
N ASP A 1043 -10.41 -54.05 71.73
CA ASP A 1043 -9.40 -54.43 72.72
C ASP A 1043 -9.09 -55.93 72.56
N GLU A 1044 -8.35 -56.30 71.51
CA GLU A 1044 -7.57 -57.55 71.52
C GLU A 1044 -6.18 -57.32 70.90
N GLN A 1045 -5.21 -57.13 71.81
CA GLN A 1045 -3.78 -57.50 71.72
C GLN A 1045 -2.93 -56.89 70.59
N PHE A 1046 -2.20 -55.83 70.94
CA PHE A 1046 -0.80 -55.67 70.49
C PHE A 1046 0.05 -55.19 71.66
N ASP A 1047 0.50 -56.14 72.49
CA ASP A 1047 1.65 -56.00 73.36
C ASP A 1047 2.89 -56.24 72.49
N GLY A 1048 3.67 -55.19 72.24
CA GLY A 1048 4.86 -55.27 71.40
C GLY A 1048 5.67 -53.99 71.47
N ASP A 1049 6.51 -53.88 72.50
CA ASP A 1049 7.54 -52.87 72.65
C ASP A 1049 8.32 -52.67 71.34
N ILE A 1050 8.28 -51.45 70.77
CA ILE A 1050 9.20 -51.03 69.72
C ILE A 1050 10.29 -50.19 70.37
N GLU A 1051 11.46 -50.81 70.52
CA GLU A 1051 12.73 -50.14 70.81
C GLU A 1051 13.08 -49.12 69.71
N VAL A 1052 13.30 -47.88 70.14
CA VAL A 1052 13.87 -46.80 69.33
C VAL A 1052 15.34 -47.13 69.05
N GLN A 1053 15.70 -47.37 67.78
CA GLN A 1053 17.07 -47.22 67.31
C GLN A 1053 17.18 -46.09 66.30
N THR A 1054 17.54 -44.91 66.83
CA THR A 1054 18.27 -43.87 66.11
C THR A 1054 19.56 -44.43 65.52
N THR A 1055 19.75 -44.35 64.20
CA THR A 1055 21.09 -44.36 63.63
C THR A 1055 21.23 -43.24 62.60
N THR A 1056 22.16 -42.35 62.92
CA THR A 1056 22.60 -41.14 62.24
C THR A 1056 23.26 -41.40 60.89
N LEU A 1057 23.04 -40.46 59.95
CA LEU A 1057 23.78 -40.25 58.72
C LEU A 1057 25.28 -40.01 58.97
N THR A 1058 26.14 -40.56 58.10
CA THR A 1058 27.41 -39.92 57.69
C THR A 1058 27.78 -40.29 56.26
N ASP A 1059 28.04 -39.22 55.51
CA ASP A 1059 28.71 -38.98 54.22
C ASP A 1059 29.50 -40.07 53.47
N GLY A 1060 29.33 -40.01 52.14
CA GLY A 1060 30.43 -39.89 51.18
C GLY A 1060 31.03 -41.19 50.63
N ASP A 1061 30.86 -41.48 49.35
CA ASP A 1061 31.81 -41.01 48.33
C ASP A 1061 31.32 -41.33 46.90
N SER A 1062 31.77 -40.48 46.00
CA SER A 1062 31.60 -40.47 44.56
C SER A 1062 32.14 -41.71 43.83
N THR A 1063 31.51 -42.12 42.73
CA THR A 1063 32.18 -42.30 41.42
C THR A 1063 31.20 -42.69 40.29
N THR A 1064 31.41 -42.02 39.17
CA THR A 1064 30.81 -42.16 37.84
C THR A 1064 31.10 -43.50 37.14
N ALA A 1065 30.16 -44.05 36.38
CA ALA A 1065 30.41 -44.67 35.06
C ALA A 1065 29.12 -44.99 34.29
N ASN A 1066 29.05 -44.46 33.06
CA ASN A 1066 28.12 -44.83 31.99
C ASN A 1066 28.28 -46.31 31.58
N ALA A 1067 27.19 -46.92 31.09
CA ALA A 1067 27.06 -47.40 29.69
C ALA A 1067 26.11 -48.63 29.55
N THR A 1068 25.07 -48.44 28.72
CA THR A 1068 24.56 -49.34 27.65
C THR A 1068 24.33 -50.83 27.91
N GLY A 1069 23.12 -51.31 27.56
CA GLY A 1069 22.92 -52.72 27.18
C GLY A 1069 21.47 -53.23 27.23
N VAL A 1070 20.79 -53.16 26.09
CA VAL A 1070 19.71 -54.07 25.62
C VAL A 1070 20.39 -54.95 24.52
N PRO A 1071 19.98 -56.19 24.14
CA PRO A 1071 18.69 -56.90 24.29
C PRO A 1071 18.76 -58.43 24.63
N ASP A 1072 17.54 -59.00 24.74
CA ASP A 1072 17.08 -60.37 24.40
C ASP A 1072 17.59 -61.58 25.22
N GLU A 1073 16.68 -62.44 25.70
CA GLU A 1073 16.09 -63.55 24.91
C GLU A 1073 15.28 -64.56 25.80
N ILE A 1074 14.27 -65.19 25.19
CA ILE A 1074 13.63 -66.52 25.41
C ILE A 1074 12.66 -66.79 26.60
N VAL A 1075 11.38 -67.16 26.31
CA VAL A 1075 10.84 -68.56 26.19
C VAL A 1075 9.29 -68.58 26.17
N SER A 1076 8.77 -68.85 24.96
CA SER A 1076 7.61 -69.66 24.54
C SER A 1076 6.49 -70.09 25.50
N LEU A 1077 5.25 -70.01 25.00
CA LEU A 1077 4.29 -71.13 24.95
C LEU A 1077 3.33 -70.95 23.75
N GLU A 1078 3.60 -71.72 22.69
CA GLU A 1078 2.68 -72.27 21.67
C GLU A 1078 1.64 -73.22 22.35
N ASP A 1079 0.48 -73.62 21.83
CA ASP A 1079 -0.31 -73.44 20.60
C ASP A 1079 -1.63 -74.26 20.79
N ASP A 1080 -2.48 -74.28 19.76
CA ASP A 1080 -3.71 -75.05 19.48
C ASP A 1080 -5.00 -74.20 19.64
N GLY A 1081 -5.65 -73.69 18.57
CA GLY A 1081 -6.08 -74.31 17.29
C GLY A 1081 -7.57 -74.71 17.43
N ASP A 1082 -8.53 -74.50 16.53
CA ASP A 1082 -8.62 -74.14 15.11
C ASP A 1082 -10.10 -73.75 14.81
N ASP A 1083 -10.32 -73.15 13.63
CA ASP A 1083 -11.57 -72.76 12.90
C ASP A 1083 -12.20 -71.37 13.10
#